data_AF-A0AAU4SDJ2-F1
#
_entry.id   AF-A0AAU4SDJ2-F1
#
_cell.length_a   1.000
_cell.length_b   1.000
_cell.length_c   1.000
_cell.angle_alpha   90.00
_cell.angle_beta   90.00
_cell.angle_gamma   90.00
#
_symmetry.space_group_name_H-M   'P 1'
#
loop_
_entity.id
_entity.type
_entity.pdbx_description
1 polymer ?
#
loop_
_entity_poly.entity_id
_entity_poly.type
_entity_poly.pdbx_seq_one_letter_code
_entity_poly.pdbx_strand_id
1 'polypeptide(L)'
;MRSHTHKTAAAVGALAALIVATPPSSAADGPRDATADVLADRDVTLAGDTAVTVPPGTTTYDGVFRGEGTLTVRGTGTLVLTKDSDFTLPESRQRQRVTTQGGNHPYVTTTDPDPPAVTVERGATLQYGNGGTTGLIGHFPYNTPAFRLNQDNIRVDGTLRLSLKSAYNLGTISGSGLITQPRFLWGTWDLSGAHAFSGVIDNGTQVNAGRPEFATSLPSVRKVLNQGTWTVDTPLGQTVTMGMDFYQREYGSDINVQSRPGSKVILTGQYSWSNQGGDTDPSLSDPALNWTPARKNINKRGTNIKGANVQWGDGTTNKIFMPGTAETVYINLLAARSRSLLTFNYNGPVTLGAPIGGGRFHDTLSTPGAGDIVIKGTKGNDVTFAAVQYYDGSTTVEKGAVLRLGSGKTGGDGGLYTRGALYKVVNNGSLVLNNTSKSLSLSRISGSGSLTQSGSATTTLTGTAVTYTGRTTVKKGTLALRSGATLAQSRAVRLTSSTARLDAGTAGLRVTNTLSGKGTVKGAVTNEGVVAGGLTVAGDYTQGAGGQLVLGKRPLKVTGAVRLAGDLDLASAATGPAAREITVLSHTGRARTTGAFKGLKEGARVKLADTTYRISYRGGDGNDVVLTASTATSPSPSVAPRTAAGAAPADTRTASAESEAFGWWPYALGLGLLGGLMVPATRGDGRRRRGGRHAA
;
A
#
# COMPACT_ATOMS: atom_id res chain seq x y z
N MET A 1 -51.39 -37.78 -58.91
CA MET A 1 -52.31 -38.73 -58.27
C MET A 1 -53.34 -37.94 -57.48
N ARG A 2 -54.60 -38.08 -57.92
CA ARG A 2 -55.91 -37.72 -57.33
C ARG A 2 -56.10 -36.33 -56.68
N SER A 3 -56.82 -35.37 -57.31
CA SER A 3 -58.31 -35.27 -57.46
C SER A 3 -59.00 -34.96 -56.14
N HIS A 4 -59.99 -34.07 -55.96
CA HIS A 4 -60.82 -33.13 -56.74
C HIS A 4 -61.55 -32.32 -55.62
N THR A 5 -61.97 -31.06 -55.77
CA THR A 5 -63.24 -30.71 -56.43
C THR A 5 -63.35 -29.20 -56.70
N HIS A 6 -64.07 -28.93 -57.78
CA HIS A 6 -64.38 -27.66 -58.41
C HIS A 6 -65.58 -26.94 -57.76
N LYS A 7 -65.67 -25.61 -57.96
CA LYS A 7 -66.69 -24.87 -58.77
C LYS A 7 -66.61 -23.35 -58.45
N THR A 8 -66.15 -22.48 -59.37
CA THR A 8 -66.91 -21.72 -60.41
C THR A 8 -68.01 -20.82 -59.81
N ALA A 9 -68.19 -19.52 -60.12
CA ALA A 9 -67.96 -18.79 -61.38
C ALA A 9 -68.06 -17.25 -61.23
N ALA A 10 -67.56 -16.56 -62.27
CA ALA A 10 -67.97 -15.28 -62.89
C ALA A 10 -67.89 -13.96 -62.07
N ALA A 11 -66.96 -13.03 -62.39
CA ALA A 11 -66.94 -12.03 -63.49
C ALA A 11 -67.91 -10.85 -63.20
N VAL A 12 -67.60 -9.54 -63.29
CA VAL A 12 -66.77 -8.69 -64.18
C VAL A 12 -66.55 -7.33 -63.48
N GLY A 13 -65.48 -6.59 -63.82
CA GLY A 13 -65.45 -5.11 -63.76
C GLY A 13 -64.25 -4.56 -62.97
N ALA A 14 -63.10 -4.29 -63.58
CA ALA A 14 -62.74 -3.11 -64.38
C ALA A 14 -61.81 -2.16 -63.62
N LEU A 15 -60.82 -1.67 -64.36
CA LEU A 15 -60.07 -0.42 -64.21
C LEU A 15 -58.74 -0.36 -63.44
N ALA A 16 -57.82 0.34 -64.14
CA ALA A 16 -56.71 1.16 -63.68
C ALA A 16 -55.38 0.47 -63.38
N ALA A 17 -54.47 0.62 -64.35
CA ALA A 17 -53.03 0.54 -64.15
C ALA A 17 -52.60 1.58 -63.10
N LEU A 18 -52.18 1.11 -61.91
CA LEU A 18 -51.39 1.92 -61.00
C LEU A 18 -49.92 1.58 -61.22
N ILE A 19 -49.18 2.59 -61.69
CA ILE A 19 -47.73 2.65 -61.59
C ILE A 19 -47.39 2.46 -60.11
N VAL A 20 -46.78 1.32 -59.77
CA VAL A 20 -46.22 1.09 -58.44
C VAL A 20 -45.00 2.00 -58.32
N ALA A 21 -45.23 3.22 -57.83
CA ALA A 21 -44.17 4.03 -57.27
C ALA A 21 -43.62 3.24 -56.07
N THR A 22 -42.41 2.71 -56.22
CA THR A 22 -41.59 2.29 -55.09
C THR A 22 -41.60 3.44 -54.07
N PRO A 23 -41.94 3.22 -52.80
CA PRO A 23 -41.82 4.27 -51.81
C PRO A 23 -40.36 4.73 -51.83
N PRO A 24 -40.09 6.04 -51.81
CA PRO A 24 -38.71 6.50 -51.68
C PRO A 24 -38.15 5.86 -50.41
N SER A 25 -37.03 5.17 -50.55
CA SER A 25 -36.15 4.90 -49.42
C SER A 25 -35.95 6.23 -48.71
N SER A 26 -36.51 6.35 -47.50
CA SER A 26 -36.36 7.56 -46.69
C SER A 26 -34.87 7.88 -46.61
N ALA A 27 -34.54 9.08 -47.04
CA ALA A 27 -33.21 9.63 -47.00
C ALA A 27 -32.61 9.47 -45.61
N ALA A 28 -31.29 9.46 -45.57
CA ALA A 28 -30.50 9.51 -44.35
C ALA A 28 -30.86 10.75 -43.52
N ASP A 29 -31.85 10.63 -42.64
CA ASP A 29 -32.22 11.73 -41.74
C ASP A 29 -31.22 11.76 -40.59
N GLY A 30 -30.18 12.56 -40.77
CA GLY A 30 -29.37 13.04 -39.66
C GLY A 30 -30.23 13.81 -38.65
N PRO A 31 -29.68 14.15 -37.47
CA PRO A 31 -30.43 14.86 -36.44
C PRO A 31 -31.02 16.17 -36.98
N ARG A 32 -32.26 16.49 -36.61
CA ARG A 32 -32.94 17.75 -36.94
C ARG A 32 -32.07 18.91 -36.47
N ASP A 33 -31.73 19.84 -37.37
CA ASP A 33 -30.99 21.03 -37.00
C ASP A 33 -31.92 22.09 -36.38
N ALA A 34 -31.75 22.37 -35.09
CA ALA A 34 -32.49 23.39 -34.34
C ALA A 34 -31.70 24.70 -34.15
N THR A 35 -30.57 24.87 -34.86
CA THR A 35 -29.68 26.03 -34.69
C THR A 35 -30.41 27.35 -34.90
N ALA A 36 -31.22 27.47 -35.96
CA ALA A 36 -31.94 28.71 -36.25
C ALA A 36 -32.96 29.07 -35.16
N ASP A 37 -33.65 28.07 -34.60
CA ASP A 37 -34.62 28.27 -33.51
C ASP A 37 -33.91 28.72 -32.24
N VAL A 38 -32.79 28.08 -31.88
CA VAL A 38 -31.98 28.45 -30.70
C VAL A 38 -31.36 29.84 -30.83
N LEU A 39 -30.81 30.19 -32.00
CA LEU A 39 -30.25 31.53 -32.24
C LEU A 39 -31.32 32.62 -32.27
N ALA A 40 -32.56 32.27 -32.59
CA ALA A 40 -33.72 33.15 -32.51
C ALA A 40 -34.42 33.10 -31.13
N ASP A 41 -33.83 32.41 -30.16
CA ASP A 41 -34.32 32.28 -28.78
C ASP A 41 -35.73 31.70 -28.65
N ARG A 42 -36.07 30.73 -29.51
CA ARG A 42 -37.39 30.08 -29.53
C ARG A 42 -37.36 28.75 -28.80
N ASP A 43 -38.46 28.40 -28.13
CA ASP A 43 -38.68 27.05 -27.63
C ASP A 43 -38.51 26.00 -28.74
N VAL A 44 -37.83 24.90 -28.43
CA VAL A 44 -37.61 23.78 -29.33
C VAL A 44 -38.30 22.53 -28.78
N THR A 45 -39.29 22.03 -29.51
CA THR A 45 -39.88 20.70 -29.25
C THR A 45 -39.11 19.63 -30.03
N LEU A 46 -38.48 18.70 -29.31
CA LEU A 46 -37.85 17.50 -29.82
C LEU A 46 -38.93 16.48 -30.20
N ALA A 47 -38.77 15.92 -31.40
CA ALA A 47 -39.58 14.82 -31.93
C ALA A 47 -38.68 13.70 -32.49
N GLY A 48 -37.46 13.60 -31.97
CA GLY A 48 -36.36 12.79 -32.50
C GLY A 48 -34.99 13.39 -32.19
N ASP A 49 -33.94 12.83 -32.78
CA ASP A 49 -32.58 13.32 -32.62
C ASP A 49 -32.47 14.76 -33.15
N THR A 50 -31.97 15.68 -32.33
CA THR A 50 -31.90 17.12 -32.60
C THR A 50 -30.47 17.61 -32.35
N ALA A 51 -29.95 18.47 -33.23
CA ALA A 51 -28.62 19.05 -33.11
C ALA A 51 -28.68 20.58 -33.11
N VAL A 52 -27.78 21.21 -32.35
CA VAL A 52 -27.57 22.65 -32.28
C VAL A 52 -26.09 22.94 -32.56
N THR A 53 -25.82 23.69 -33.62
CA THR A 53 -24.47 24.11 -34.01
C THR A 53 -24.20 25.50 -33.44
N VAL A 54 -23.49 25.55 -32.32
CA VAL A 54 -23.21 26.80 -31.60
C VAL A 54 -22.08 27.56 -32.31
N PRO A 55 -22.32 28.79 -32.79
CA PRO A 55 -21.30 29.61 -33.45
C PRO A 55 -20.21 30.02 -32.44
N PRO A 56 -18.99 30.40 -32.91
CA PRO A 56 -17.96 30.92 -32.03
C PRO A 56 -18.48 32.06 -31.13
N GLY A 57 -18.07 32.06 -29.85
CA GLY A 57 -18.54 33.00 -28.84
C GLY A 57 -19.55 32.37 -27.88
N THR A 58 -20.41 33.21 -27.30
CA THR A 58 -21.42 32.80 -26.31
C THR A 58 -22.82 33.10 -26.84
N THR A 59 -23.66 32.08 -26.88
CA THR A 59 -25.09 32.16 -27.17
C THR A 59 -25.86 31.91 -25.89
N THR A 60 -26.53 32.94 -25.36
CA THR A 60 -27.50 32.78 -24.27
C THR A 60 -28.83 32.33 -24.88
N TYR A 61 -29.46 31.34 -24.27
CA TYR A 61 -30.73 30.76 -24.70
C TYR A 61 -31.71 30.77 -23.53
N ASP A 62 -32.72 31.63 -23.65
CA ASP A 62 -33.87 31.79 -22.76
C ASP A 62 -35.09 30.99 -23.23
N GLY A 63 -35.04 30.34 -24.39
CA GLY A 63 -35.98 29.28 -24.77
C GLY A 63 -35.78 27.99 -23.95
N VAL A 64 -36.64 26.99 -24.18
CA VAL A 64 -36.51 25.66 -23.55
C VAL A 64 -36.49 24.53 -24.58
N PHE A 65 -35.84 23.42 -24.26
CA PHE A 65 -36.00 22.15 -24.96
C PHE A 65 -37.06 21.30 -24.26
N ARG A 66 -37.99 20.72 -25.02
CA ARG A 66 -39.05 19.85 -24.51
C ARG A 66 -39.39 18.70 -25.46
N GLY A 67 -40.09 17.67 -24.99
CA GLY A 67 -40.61 16.59 -25.85
C GLY A 67 -39.80 15.29 -25.76
N GLU A 68 -39.64 14.59 -26.89
CA GLU A 68 -38.98 13.29 -26.94
C GLU A 68 -37.86 13.26 -27.99
N GLY A 69 -36.66 12.82 -27.61
CA GLY A 69 -35.52 12.75 -28.53
C GLY A 69 -34.16 12.84 -27.84
N THR A 70 -33.14 13.27 -28.60
CA THR A 70 -31.81 13.60 -28.07
C THR A 70 -31.40 15.01 -28.46
N LEU A 71 -30.57 15.65 -27.66
CA LEU A 71 -29.93 16.93 -27.97
C LEU A 71 -28.42 16.75 -28.16
N THR A 72 -27.92 17.08 -29.36
CA THR A 72 -26.49 17.17 -29.65
C THR A 72 -26.05 18.62 -29.78
N VAL A 73 -25.18 19.08 -28.88
CA VAL A 73 -24.58 20.42 -28.92
C VAL A 73 -23.20 20.30 -29.56
N ARG A 74 -23.02 20.95 -30.72
CA ARG A 74 -21.80 20.92 -31.54
C ARG A 74 -21.33 22.33 -31.91
N GLY A 75 -20.21 22.43 -32.61
CA GLY A 75 -19.59 23.70 -32.98
C GLY A 75 -18.45 24.09 -32.04
N THR A 76 -18.14 25.39 -31.97
CA THR A 76 -16.99 25.91 -31.19
C THR A 76 -17.38 26.95 -30.14
N GLY A 77 -18.67 27.22 -30.01
CA GLY A 77 -19.21 28.20 -29.06
C GLY A 77 -19.66 27.63 -27.73
N THR A 78 -20.21 28.52 -26.91
CA THR A 78 -20.88 28.20 -25.64
C THR A 78 -22.37 28.46 -25.75
N LEU A 79 -23.20 27.42 -25.52
CA LEU A 79 -24.64 27.55 -25.35
C LEU A 79 -24.96 27.65 -23.85
N VAL A 80 -25.49 28.78 -23.40
CA VAL A 80 -25.87 29.01 -22.01
C VAL A 80 -27.38 28.86 -21.87
N LEU A 81 -27.82 27.85 -21.12
CA LEU A 81 -29.24 27.67 -20.79
C LEU A 81 -29.59 28.51 -19.57
N THR A 82 -30.62 29.36 -19.68
CA THR A 82 -31.10 30.17 -18.54
C THR A 82 -32.40 29.65 -17.93
N LYS A 83 -33.16 28.86 -18.69
CA LYS A 83 -34.39 28.18 -18.24
C LYS A 83 -34.22 26.66 -18.25
N ASP A 84 -34.97 26.00 -17.38
CA ASP A 84 -34.95 24.54 -17.28
C ASP A 84 -35.59 23.91 -18.52
N SER A 85 -34.97 22.85 -19.03
CA SER A 85 -35.44 22.06 -20.16
C SER A 85 -35.77 20.65 -19.69
N ASP A 86 -36.89 20.09 -20.17
CA ASP A 86 -37.42 18.79 -19.77
C ASP A 86 -37.88 18.03 -21.02
N PHE A 87 -37.09 17.04 -21.40
CA PHE A 87 -37.39 16.10 -22.47
C PHE A 87 -36.89 14.72 -22.06
N THR A 88 -37.33 13.66 -22.73
CA THR A 88 -36.83 12.30 -22.46
C THR A 88 -36.50 11.58 -23.76
N LEU A 89 -35.84 10.44 -23.66
CA LEU A 89 -35.68 9.54 -24.80
C LEU A 89 -37.03 8.93 -25.20
N PRO A 90 -37.22 8.54 -26.48
CA PRO A 90 -38.34 7.70 -26.86
C PRO A 90 -38.38 6.41 -26.03
N GLU A 91 -39.57 5.92 -25.67
CA GLU A 91 -39.76 4.75 -24.80
C GLU A 91 -38.95 3.52 -25.26
N SER A 92 -38.81 3.33 -26.58
CA SER A 92 -38.02 2.24 -27.18
C SER A 92 -36.51 2.29 -26.88
N ARG A 93 -35.99 3.44 -26.45
CA ARG A 93 -34.59 3.66 -26.06
C ARG A 93 -34.41 3.73 -24.55
N GLN A 94 -35.50 3.74 -23.78
CA GLN A 94 -35.48 3.71 -22.32
C GLN A 94 -35.33 2.26 -21.82
N ARG A 95 -34.17 1.95 -21.26
CA ARG A 95 -33.80 0.66 -20.67
C ARG A 95 -33.29 0.78 -19.22
N GLN A 96 -33.06 1.99 -18.73
CA GLN A 96 -32.56 2.28 -17.40
C GLN A 96 -33.48 1.73 -16.33
N ARG A 97 -32.90 0.97 -15.40
CA ARG A 97 -33.62 0.40 -14.25
C ARG A 97 -33.16 1.08 -12.98
N VAL A 98 -34.11 1.66 -12.26
CA VAL A 98 -33.87 2.35 -10.98
C VAL A 98 -34.57 1.56 -9.88
N THR A 99 -33.82 1.14 -8.87
CA THR A 99 -34.36 0.40 -7.73
C THR A 99 -33.89 1.01 -6.41
N THR A 100 -34.80 1.07 -5.45
CA THR A 100 -34.48 1.44 -4.06
C THR A 100 -34.29 0.15 -3.27
N GLN A 101 -33.11 0.00 -2.70
CA GLN A 101 -32.69 -1.14 -1.89
C GLN A 101 -32.46 -0.70 -0.44
N GLY A 102 -32.30 -1.65 0.48
CA GLY A 102 -31.98 -1.37 1.89
C GLY A 102 -33.23 -0.95 2.69
N GLY A 103 -33.57 -1.70 3.75
CA GLY A 103 -34.81 -1.50 4.53
C GLY A 103 -34.89 -0.13 5.22
N ASN A 104 -34.49 -0.05 6.49
CA ASN A 104 -34.55 1.23 7.26
C ASN A 104 -33.53 2.27 6.80
N HIS A 105 -32.64 1.91 5.87
CA HIS A 105 -31.61 2.77 5.30
C HIS A 105 -31.64 2.61 3.77
N PRO A 106 -32.65 3.21 3.11
CA PRO A 106 -32.84 3.04 1.69
C PRO A 106 -31.74 3.72 0.88
N TYR A 107 -31.32 3.07 -0.19
CA TYR A 107 -30.38 3.60 -1.17
C TYR A 107 -30.77 3.19 -2.58
N VAL A 108 -30.49 4.07 -3.54
CA VAL A 108 -30.86 3.93 -4.94
C VAL A 108 -29.72 3.28 -5.71
N THR A 109 -30.07 2.36 -6.59
CA THR A 109 -29.17 1.78 -7.59
C THR A 109 -29.76 1.94 -8.98
N THR A 110 -28.88 2.27 -9.93
CA THR A 110 -29.23 2.40 -11.35
C THR A 110 -28.46 1.34 -12.13
N THR A 111 -29.16 0.51 -12.91
CA THR A 111 -28.58 -0.49 -13.81
C THR A 111 -29.08 -0.28 -15.24
N ASP A 112 -28.39 -0.86 -16.22
CA ASP A 112 -28.74 -0.78 -17.64
C ASP A 112 -28.95 0.66 -18.13
N PRO A 113 -28.02 1.61 -17.87
CA PRO A 113 -28.25 3.03 -18.10
C PRO A 113 -28.68 3.30 -19.54
N ASP A 114 -29.64 4.22 -19.69
CA ASP A 114 -30.12 4.74 -20.97
C ASP A 114 -28.95 5.27 -21.81
N PRO A 115 -29.03 5.23 -23.15
CA PRO A 115 -28.07 5.95 -23.97
C PRO A 115 -28.10 7.44 -23.63
N PRO A 116 -27.04 8.21 -23.94
CA PRO A 116 -27.04 9.65 -23.69
C PRO A 116 -28.21 10.33 -24.40
N ALA A 117 -29.03 11.07 -23.65
CA ALA A 117 -30.05 11.97 -24.17
C ALA A 117 -29.44 13.33 -24.57
N VAL A 118 -28.33 13.71 -23.91
CA VAL A 118 -27.54 14.90 -24.23
C VAL A 118 -26.14 14.49 -24.67
N THR A 119 -25.66 15.03 -25.80
CA THR A 119 -24.27 14.91 -26.24
C THR A 119 -23.65 16.28 -26.43
N VAL A 120 -22.51 16.53 -25.79
CA VAL A 120 -21.67 17.72 -26.01
C VAL A 120 -20.45 17.30 -26.82
N GLU A 121 -20.43 17.66 -28.11
CA GLU A 121 -19.34 17.30 -29.00
C GLU A 121 -18.07 18.08 -28.70
N ARG A 122 -16.92 17.54 -29.15
CA ARG A 122 -15.63 18.18 -29.03
C ARG A 122 -15.65 19.57 -29.66
N GLY A 123 -15.15 20.57 -28.93
CA GLY A 123 -15.12 21.97 -29.36
C GLY A 123 -16.28 22.81 -28.82
N ALA A 124 -17.45 22.20 -28.57
CA ALA A 124 -18.61 22.88 -28.04
C ALA A 124 -18.59 22.96 -26.52
N THR A 125 -19.24 24.00 -25.98
CA THR A 125 -19.54 24.11 -24.56
C THR A 125 -21.05 24.18 -24.36
N LEU A 126 -21.58 23.28 -23.54
CA LEU A 126 -22.93 23.39 -22.99
C LEU A 126 -22.83 23.89 -21.56
N GLN A 127 -23.52 24.98 -21.23
CA GLN A 127 -23.52 25.55 -19.90
C GLN A 127 -24.91 25.47 -19.28
N TYR A 128 -25.00 24.84 -18.11
CA TYR A 128 -26.19 24.82 -17.28
C TYR A 128 -26.20 26.04 -16.37
N GLY A 129 -27.21 26.90 -16.56
CA GLY A 129 -27.40 28.12 -15.78
C GLY A 129 -26.38 29.22 -16.06
N ASN A 130 -26.64 30.39 -15.47
CA ASN A 130 -25.80 31.59 -15.55
C ASN A 130 -25.41 32.13 -14.16
N GLY A 131 -25.38 31.25 -13.15
CA GLY A 131 -25.14 31.59 -11.74
C GLY A 131 -26.41 31.70 -10.89
N GLY A 132 -27.57 31.39 -11.48
CA GLY A 132 -28.87 31.26 -10.82
C GLY A 132 -29.19 29.83 -10.38
N THR A 133 -30.47 29.50 -10.30
CA THR A 133 -30.99 28.17 -9.91
C THR A 133 -31.67 27.42 -11.05
N THR A 134 -31.76 28.02 -12.24
CA THR A 134 -32.41 27.51 -13.46
C THR A 134 -31.40 27.40 -14.59
N GLY A 135 -31.75 26.65 -15.64
CA GLY A 135 -30.88 26.34 -16.78
C GLY A 135 -30.41 24.88 -16.78
N LEU A 136 -31.12 23.98 -16.09
CA LEU A 136 -30.83 22.56 -16.04
C LEU A 136 -31.57 21.83 -17.18
N ILE A 137 -30.90 20.87 -17.83
CA ILE A 137 -31.62 19.81 -18.58
C ILE A 137 -31.84 18.64 -17.65
N GLY A 138 -33.09 18.22 -17.47
CA GLY A 138 -33.35 16.93 -16.84
C GLY A 138 -34.82 16.55 -16.74
N HIS A 139 -35.07 15.27 -17.00
CA HIS A 139 -36.33 14.58 -16.73
C HIS A 139 -36.20 13.72 -15.47
N PHE A 140 -37.15 13.86 -14.52
CA PHE A 140 -37.04 13.25 -13.18
C PHE A 140 -38.24 12.34 -12.88
N PRO A 141 -38.40 11.20 -13.58
CA PRO A 141 -39.58 10.34 -13.46
C PRO A 141 -39.54 9.44 -12.22
N TYR A 142 -38.39 9.37 -11.54
CA TYR A 142 -38.17 8.42 -10.46
C TYR A 142 -38.54 9.00 -9.09
N ASN A 143 -39.27 8.21 -8.30
CA ASN A 143 -39.57 8.52 -6.90
C ASN A 143 -38.40 8.10 -5.97
N THR A 144 -37.24 8.72 -6.15
CA THR A 144 -36.03 8.41 -5.36
C THR A 144 -36.05 9.11 -4.00
N PRO A 145 -35.71 8.42 -2.89
CA PRO A 145 -35.67 9.04 -1.57
C PRO A 145 -34.53 10.07 -1.46
N ALA A 146 -34.83 11.24 -0.89
CA ALA A 146 -33.90 12.32 -0.53
C ALA A 146 -33.13 13.03 -1.68
N PHE A 147 -33.28 12.60 -2.94
CA PHE A 147 -32.75 13.31 -4.10
C PHE A 147 -33.61 13.04 -5.34
N ARG A 148 -33.48 13.86 -6.38
CA ARG A 148 -34.12 13.65 -7.69
C ARG A 148 -33.12 13.04 -8.65
N LEU A 149 -33.33 11.79 -9.08
CA LEU A 149 -32.50 11.14 -10.09
C LEU A 149 -32.92 11.59 -11.49
N ASN A 150 -31.98 12.07 -12.29
CA ASN A 150 -32.21 12.46 -13.68
C ASN A 150 -32.18 11.22 -14.58
N GLN A 151 -33.17 11.06 -15.45
CA GLN A 151 -33.18 10.03 -16.49
C GLN A 151 -32.22 10.38 -17.64
N ASP A 152 -32.04 11.67 -17.93
CA ASP A 152 -31.25 12.14 -19.06
C ASP A 152 -29.76 11.94 -18.81
N ASN A 153 -29.24 10.82 -19.31
CA ASN A 153 -27.81 10.54 -19.30
C ASN A 153 -27.09 11.48 -20.28
N ILE A 154 -25.83 11.83 -19.97
CA ILE A 154 -25.07 12.82 -20.74
C ILE A 154 -23.71 12.28 -21.19
N ARG A 155 -23.36 12.55 -22.45
CA ARG A 155 -22.04 12.31 -23.02
C ARG A 155 -21.32 13.65 -23.21
N VAL A 156 -20.16 13.81 -22.60
CA VAL A 156 -19.36 15.03 -22.66
C VAL A 156 -18.02 14.73 -23.33
N ASP A 157 -17.86 15.12 -24.59
CA ASP A 157 -16.59 15.10 -25.32
C ASP A 157 -16.00 16.51 -25.53
N GLY A 158 -16.84 17.55 -25.45
CA GLY A 158 -16.47 18.96 -25.33
C GLY A 158 -16.39 19.42 -23.87
N THR A 159 -17.11 20.49 -23.54
CA THR A 159 -17.17 21.05 -22.18
C THR A 159 -18.60 21.13 -21.67
N LEU A 160 -18.88 20.55 -20.50
CA LEU A 160 -20.07 20.83 -19.72
C LEU A 160 -19.72 21.79 -18.58
N ARG A 161 -20.27 23.01 -18.62
CA ARG A 161 -20.07 24.02 -17.58
C ARG A 161 -21.28 24.09 -16.65
N LEU A 162 -21.05 23.88 -15.37
CA LEU A 162 -22.06 23.73 -14.33
C LEU A 162 -22.17 25.03 -13.52
N SER A 163 -23.02 25.96 -13.96
CA SER A 163 -23.16 27.30 -13.38
C SER A 163 -24.50 27.48 -12.65
N LEU A 164 -24.88 26.52 -11.81
CA LEU A 164 -26.08 26.52 -10.98
C LEU A 164 -25.75 26.60 -9.48
N LYS A 165 -26.63 27.24 -8.69
CA LYS A 165 -26.56 27.34 -7.22
C LYS A 165 -27.43 26.32 -6.47
N SER A 166 -28.32 25.63 -7.17
CA SER A 166 -29.17 24.57 -6.63
C SER A 166 -28.44 23.22 -6.62
N ALA A 167 -29.00 22.24 -5.92
CA ALA A 167 -28.56 20.85 -6.03
C ALA A 167 -29.24 20.15 -7.20
N TYR A 168 -28.51 19.34 -7.97
CA TYR A 168 -29.06 18.63 -9.14
C TYR A 168 -28.27 17.35 -9.46
N ASN A 169 -28.87 16.48 -10.26
CA ASN A 169 -28.28 15.22 -10.70
C ASN A 169 -28.06 15.25 -12.22
N LEU A 170 -26.90 14.80 -12.69
CA LEU A 170 -26.54 14.81 -14.12
C LEU A 170 -26.92 13.52 -14.87
N GLY A 171 -27.58 12.57 -14.20
CA GLY A 171 -27.74 11.21 -14.69
C GLY A 171 -26.39 10.50 -14.78
N THR A 172 -26.30 9.53 -15.69
CA THR A 172 -25.07 8.80 -15.99
C THR A 172 -24.19 9.61 -16.93
N ILE A 173 -23.00 10.01 -16.46
CA ILE A 173 -22.00 10.70 -17.27
C ILE A 173 -21.10 9.73 -18.06
N SER A 174 -20.79 10.09 -19.31
CA SER A 174 -19.86 9.39 -20.21
C SER A 174 -19.08 10.38 -21.08
N GLY A 175 -18.11 9.90 -21.86
CA GLY A 175 -17.25 10.74 -22.70
C GLY A 175 -15.87 11.03 -22.11
N SER A 176 -15.15 11.96 -22.72
CA SER A 176 -13.72 12.22 -22.45
C SER A 176 -13.35 13.70 -22.28
N GLY A 177 -14.34 14.60 -22.31
CA GLY A 177 -14.16 16.05 -22.27
C GLY A 177 -13.93 16.63 -20.88
N LEU A 178 -14.41 17.86 -20.67
CA LEU A 178 -14.32 18.59 -19.40
C LEU A 178 -15.71 18.77 -18.78
N ILE A 179 -15.84 18.46 -17.50
CA ILE A 179 -16.96 18.93 -16.66
C ILE A 179 -16.39 19.95 -15.68
N THR A 180 -16.82 21.21 -15.74
CA THR A 180 -16.27 22.29 -14.91
C THR A 180 -17.36 23.00 -14.12
N GLN A 181 -17.08 23.26 -12.85
CA GLN A 181 -17.89 24.10 -11.98
C GLN A 181 -17.09 25.37 -11.62
N PRO A 182 -17.64 26.58 -11.79
CA PRO A 182 -17.00 27.81 -11.32
C PRO A 182 -16.75 27.82 -9.80
N ARG A 183 -15.74 28.58 -9.39
CA ARG A 183 -15.45 28.81 -7.96
C ARG A 183 -16.54 29.63 -7.27
N PHE A 184 -16.68 29.42 -5.96
CA PHE A 184 -17.61 30.14 -5.07
C PHE A 184 -19.08 30.03 -5.47
N LEU A 185 -19.42 28.98 -6.21
CA LEU A 185 -20.76 28.66 -6.66
C LEU A 185 -21.28 27.47 -5.86
N TRP A 186 -22.05 27.76 -4.81
CA TRP A 186 -22.49 26.78 -3.80
C TRP A 186 -23.62 25.82 -4.24
N GLY A 187 -23.74 25.55 -5.55
CA GLY A 187 -24.54 24.43 -6.04
C GLY A 187 -23.76 23.13 -5.88
N THR A 188 -24.43 22.05 -5.51
CA THR A 188 -23.82 20.71 -5.47
C THR A 188 -24.42 19.87 -6.58
N TRP A 189 -23.61 19.06 -7.23
CA TRP A 189 -24.11 18.12 -8.23
C TRP A 189 -23.80 16.70 -7.80
N ASP A 190 -24.78 15.84 -8.00
CA ASP A 190 -24.79 14.46 -7.55
C ASP A 190 -24.61 13.51 -8.74
N LEU A 191 -23.87 12.43 -8.52
CA LEU A 191 -23.58 11.38 -9.48
C LEU A 191 -23.98 10.04 -8.87
N SER A 192 -25.10 9.45 -9.29
CA SER A 192 -25.56 8.17 -8.76
C SER A 192 -25.10 7.02 -9.67
N GLY A 193 -24.50 6.00 -9.07
CA GLY A 193 -24.08 4.78 -9.75
C GLY A 193 -22.61 4.78 -10.19
N ALA A 194 -22.31 3.95 -11.17
CA ALA A 194 -20.99 3.83 -11.77
C ALA A 194 -20.98 4.57 -13.12
N HIS A 195 -19.92 5.34 -13.37
CA HIS A 195 -19.82 6.17 -14.57
C HIS A 195 -18.62 5.79 -15.42
N ALA A 196 -18.83 5.80 -16.74
CA ALA A 196 -17.79 5.50 -17.74
C ALA A 196 -17.01 6.76 -18.19
N PHE A 197 -17.34 7.93 -17.64
CA PHE A 197 -16.62 9.18 -17.96
C PHE A 197 -15.13 9.04 -17.68
N SER A 198 -14.33 9.43 -18.66
CA SER A 198 -12.86 9.29 -18.67
C SER A 198 -12.13 10.62 -18.82
N GLY A 199 -12.88 11.73 -18.82
CA GLY A 199 -12.36 13.07 -18.99
C GLY A 199 -11.82 13.68 -17.69
N VAL A 200 -11.91 15.01 -17.61
CA VAL A 200 -11.47 15.81 -16.46
C VAL A 200 -12.66 16.46 -15.79
N ILE A 201 -12.63 16.49 -14.46
CA ILE A 201 -13.58 17.25 -13.66
C ILE A 201 -12.82 18.40 -13.00
N ASP A 202 -13.23 19.63 -13.26
CA ASP A 202 -12.78 20.82 -12.54
C ASP A 202 -13.83 21.20 -11.49
N ASN A 203 -13.52 20.93 -10.23
CA ASN A 203 -14.38 21.22 -9.08
C ASN A 203 -13.97 22.58 -8.47
N GLY A 204 -14.66 23.64 -8.88
CA GLY A 204 -14.43 24.98 -8.34
C GLY A 204 -14.95 25.19 -6.91
N THR A 205 -15.97 24.44 -6.46
CA THR A 205 -16.63 24.71 -5.16
C THR A 205 -16.92 23.44 -4.35
N GLN A 206 -17.86 22.60 -4.78
CA GLN A 206 -18.22 21.40 -4.04
C GLN A 206 -18.81 20.30 -4.93
N VAL A 207 -18.30 19.08 -4.75
CA VAL A 207 -18.85 17.86 -5.34
C VAL A 207 -19.16 16.84 -4.25
N ASN A 208 -20.33 16.21 -4.34
CA ASN A 208 -20.72 15.08 -3.51
C ASN A 208 -20.65 13.80 -4.36
N ALA A 209 -19.47 13.17 -4.37
CA ALA A 209 -19.22 11.89 -5.03
C ALA A 209 -19.67 10.74 -4.12
N GLY A 210 -20.98 10.70 -3.86
CA GLY A 210 -21.67 9.65 -3.10
C GLY A 210 -22.38 10.21 -1.88
N ARG A 211 -23.42 9.48 -1.46
CA ARG A 211 -24.26 9.79 -0.30
C ARG A 211 -24.71 8.48 0.39
N PRO A 212 -25.32 8.55 1.58
CA PRO A 212 -25.96 7.37 2.16
C PRO A 212 -27.04 6.77 1.26
N GLU A 213 -27.69 7.60 0.45
CA GLU A 213 -28.80 7.24 -0.43
C GLU A 213 -28.36 6.78 -1.82
N PHE A 214 -27.08 6.91 -2.20
CA PHE A 214 -26.56 6.35 -3.46
C PHE A 214 -25.03 6.22 -3.45
N ALA A 215 -24.53 5.18 -4.11
CA ALA A 215 -23.10 4.99 -4.32
C ALA A 215 -22.63 5.76 -5.56
N THR A 216 -21.40 6.27 -5.55
CA THR A 216 -20.76 6.89 -6.73
C THR A 216 -19.41 6.23 -6.98
N SER A 217 -19.24 5.61 -8.15
CA SER A 217 -17.94 5.09 -8.58
C SER A 217 -17.47 5.76 -9.87
N LEU A 218 -16.23 6.26 -9.83
CA LEU A 218 -15.57 7.00 -10.90
C LEU A 218 -14.21 6.34 -11.22
N PRO A 219 -14.20 5.07 -11.66
CA PRO A 219 -12.96 4.31 -11.84
C PRO A 219 -12.13 4.80 -13.04
N SER A 220 -12.79 5.38 -14.05
CA SER A 220 -12.15 5.77 -15.32
C SER A 220 -11.83 7.26 -15.43
N VAL A 221 -12.30 8.09 -14.50
CA VAL A 221 -12.04 9.54 -14.53
C VAL A 221 -10.54 9.75 -14.48
N ARG A 222 -10.01 10.52 -15.43
CA ARG A 222 -8.56 10.66 -15.59
C ARG A 222 -7.97 11.60 -14.55
N LYS A 223 -8.55 12.79 -14.40
CA LYS A 223 -8.09 13.83 -13.48
C LYS A 223 -9.24 14.58 -12.84
N VAL A 224 -9.03 15.03 -11.62
CA VAL A 224 -9.87 16.04 -10.97
C VAL A 224 -8.99 17.23 -10.62
N LEU A 225 -9.32 18.42 -11.11
CA LEU A 225 -8.80 19.67 -10.56
C LEU A 225 -9.72 20.05 -9.39
N ASN A 226 -9.34 19.69 -8.17
CA ASN A 226 -10.06 19.98 -6.95
C ASN A 226 -9.64 21.33 -6.39
N GLN A 227 -10.48 22.34 -6.60
CA GLN A 227 -10.25 23.69 -6.07
C GLN A 227 -11.20 24.03 -4.92
N GLY A 228 -12.13 23.13 -4.59
CA GLY A 228 -13.04 23.24 -3.46
C GLY A 228 -13.02 21.99 -2.59
N THR A 229 -14.19 21.52 -2.16
CA THR A 229 -14.32 20.31 -1.36
C THR A 229 -14.83 19.15 -2.22
N TRP A 230 -14.14 18.02 -2.15
CA TRP A 230 -14.60 16.76 -2.72
C TRP A 230 -15.07 15.83 -1.60
N THR A 231 -16.37 15.52 -1.55
CA THR A 231 -16.93 14.65 -0.51
C THR A 231 -17.25 13.29 -1.08
N VAL A 232 -16.80 12.24 -0.41
CA VAL A 232 -17.17 10.85 -0.68
C VAL A 232 -17.95 10.31 0.51
N ASP A 233 -19.11 9.72 0.26
CA ASP A 233 -19.88 8.93 1.22
C ASP A 233 -20.42 7.69 0.50
N THR A 234 -20.97 6.74 1.26
CA THR A 234 -21.39 5.44 0.74
C THR A 234 -22.72 5.03 1.35
N PRO A 235 -23.58 4.30 0.65
CA PRO A 235 -24.62 3.49 1.30
C PRO A 235 -24.01 2.35 2.14
N LEU A 236 -24.81 1.68 2.97
CA LEU A 236 -24.39 0.53 3.78
C LEU A 236 -23.86 -0.61 2.92
N GLY A 237 -22.76 -1.24 3.35
CA GLY A 237 -22.19 -2.42 2.70
C GLY A 237 -21.59 -2.18 1.31
N GLN A 238 -21.51 -0.94 0.84
CA GLN A 238 -21.08 -0.62 -0.53
C GLN A 238 -19.58 -0.35 -0.61
N THR A 239 -18.97 -0.76 -1.73
CA THR A 239 -17.60 -0.33 -2.08
C THR A 239 -17.67 0.67 -3.22
N VAL A 240 -17.03 1.83 -3.05
CA VAL A 240 -16.90 2.84 -4.09
C VAL A 240 -15.44 3.06 -4.45
N THR A 241 -15.18 3.33 -5.73
CA THR A 241 -13.82 3.54 -6.26
C THR A 241 -13.69 4.90 -6.92
N MET A 242 -12.64 5.63 -6.54
CA MET A 242 -12.22 6.89 -7.11
C MET A 242 -10.87 6.66 -7.83
N GLY A 243 -10.92 6.59 -9.16
CA GLY A 243 -9.82 6.15 -10.02
C GLY A 243 -8.79 7.23 -10.41
N MET A 244 -9.17 8.49 -10.24
CA MET A 244 -8.53 9.67 -10.79
C MET A 244 -7.29 10.13 -10.01
N ASP A 245 -6.42 10.86 -10.71
CA ASP A 245 -5.46 11.75 -10.08
C ASP A 245 -6.15 13.08 -9.71
N PHE A 246 -6.16 13.41 -8.42
CA PHE A 246 -6.56 14.70 -7.90
C PHE A 246 -5.40 15.71 -7.98
N TYR A 247 -5.73 16.92 -8.39
CA TYR A 247 -4.85 18.08 -8.43
C TYR A 247 -5.48 19.23 -7.65
N GLN A 248 -4.67 20.03 -6.98
CA GLN A 248 -5.11 21.25 -6.30
C GLN A 248 -4.24 22.42 -6.76
N ARG A 249 -4.84 23.62 -6.87
CA ARG A 249 -4.15 24.92 -7.10
C ARG A 249 -4.43 25.96 -6.01
N GLU A 250 -5.44 25.72 -5.18
CA GLU A 250 -5.96 26.72 -4.26
C GLU A 250 -5.87 26.23 -2.83
N TYR A 251 -5.59 27.12 -1.88
CA TYR A 251 -5.62 26.72 -0.47
C TYR A 251 -7.04 26.42 0.00
N GLY A 252 -7.14 25.46 0.93
CA GLY A 252 -8.40 25.10 1.58
C GLY A 252 -9.13 23.94 0.90
N SER A 253 -8.70 23.50 -0.29
CA SER A 253 -9.28 22.34 -0.95
C SER A 253 -8.94 21.04 -0.24
N ASP A 254 -9.92 20.16 -0.11
CA ASP A 254 -9.79 18.91 0.63
C ASP A 254 -10.66 17.79 0.07
N ILE A 255 -10.29 16.56 0.44
CA ILE A 255 -11.07 15.36 0.18
C ILE A 255 -11.63 14.86 1.52
N ASN A 256 -12.94 14.91 1.66
CA ASN A 256 -13.66 14.42 2.83
C ASN A 256 -14.19 13.02 2.54
N VAL A 257 -13.79 12.03 3.33
CA VAL A 257 -14.21 10.65 3.16
C VAL A 257 -15.02 10.20 4.36
N GLN A 258 -16.25 9.79 4.09
CA GLN A 258 -17.18 9.13 4.99
C GLN A 258 -17.49 7.76 4.42
N SER A 259 -17.85 6.81 5.29
CA SER A 259 -18.40 5.55 4.83
C SER A 259 -19.36 5.00 5.88
N ARG A 260 -20.43 4.36 5.44
CA ARG A 260 -21.37 3.69 6.33
C ARG A 260 -20.81 2.34 6.80
N PRO A 261 -21.38 1.73 7.86
CA PRO A 261 -20.99 0.40 8.29
C PRO A 261 -20.99 -0.63 7.15
N GLY A 262 -19.97 -1.49 7.13
CA GLY A 262 -19.77 -2.49 6.07
C GLY A 262 -19.24 -1.95 4.75
N SER A 263 -19.12 -0.63 4.60
CA SER A 263 -18.71 0.02 3.35
C SER A 263 -17.20 0.24 3.27
N LYS A 264 -16.73 0.63 2.08
CA LYS A 264 -15.31 0.91 1.81
C LYS A 264 -15.14 1.92 0.68
N VAL A 265 -14.23 2.86 0.84
CA VAL A 265 -13.83 3.80 -0.21
C VAL A 265 -12.42 3.45 -0.68
N ILE A 266 -12.23 3.21 -1.99
CA ILE A 266 -10.93 2.93 -2.59
C ILE A 266 -10.47 4.15 -3.39
N LEU A 267 -9.28 4.66 -3.09
CA LEU A 267 -8.62 5.75 -3.81
C LEU A 267 -7.37 5.19 -4.49
N THR A 268 -7.34 5.12 -5.83
CA THR A 268 -6.26 4.44 -6.57
C THR A 268 -5.26 5.39 -7.24
N GLY A 269 -5.65 6.64 -7.51
CA GLY A 269 -4.77 7.67 -8.07
C GLY A 269 -3.90 8.37 -7.02
N GLN A 270 -3.41 9.56 -7.34
CA GLN A 270 -2.67 10.45 -6.44
C GLN A 270 -3.42 11.76 -6.18
N TYR A 271 -3.10 12.45 -5.09
CA TYR A 271 -3.52 13.79 -4.76
C TYR A 271 -2.32 14.73 -4.72
N SER A 272 -2.08 15.37 -5.85
CA SER A 272 -0.91 16.18 -6.16
C SER A 272 -1.23 17.67 -6.17
N TRP A 273 -0.19 18.49 -6.07
CA TRP A 273 -0.25 19.90 -6.47
C TRP A 273 -0.31 20.03 -8.00
N SER A 274 -0.88 21.11 -8.52
CA SER A 274 -0.74 21.52 -9.92
C SER A 274 -0.15 22.92 -10.00
N ASN A 275 0.92 23.08 -10.78
CA ASN A 275 1.50 24.40 -11.09
C ASN A 275 1.54 24.72 -12.59
N GLN A 276 0.99 23.83 -13.42
CA GLN A 276 0.94 23.98 -14.86
C GLN A 276 -0.28 23.22 -15.45
N GLY A 277 -0.51 23.42 -16.74
CA GLY A 277 -1.68 22.91 -17.46
C GLY A 277 -2.92 23.77 -17.21
N GLY A 278 -3.91 23.65 -18.10
CA GLY A 278 -5.23 24.28 -17.96
C GLY A 278 -6.20 23.41 -17.16
N ASP A 279 -7.49 23.69 -17.25
CA ASP A 279 -8.53 22.95 -16.51
C ASP A 279 -8.83 21.59 -17.16
N THR A 280 -8.49 21.43 -18.44
CA THR A 280 -8.59 20.17 -19.19
C THR A 280 -7.41 19.21 -18.98
N ASP A 281 -6.30 19.69 -18.41
CA ASP A 281 -5.12 18.87 -18.16
C ASP A 281 -4.26 19.42 -17.01
N PRO A 282 -4.78 19.44 -15.77
CA PRO A 282 -3.97 19.85 -14.62
C PRO A 282 -2.78 18.91 -14.46
N SER A 283 -1.60 19.47 -14.22
CA SER A 283 -0.39 18.67 -13.99
C SER A 283 0.62 19.38 -13.09
N LEU A 284 1.63 18.63 -12.69
CA LEU A 284 2.76 19.09 -11.90
C LEU A 284 4.03 19.00 -12.74
N SER A 285 4.74 20.12 -12.87
CA SER A 285 5.99 20.20 -13.65
C SER A 285 7.10 19.31 -13.10
N ASP A 286 7.22 19.22 -11.78
CA ASP A 286 8.21 18.39 -11.09
C ASP A 286 7.55 17.68 -9.89
N PRO A 287 7.50 16.33 -9.87
CA PRO A 287 6.97 15.56 -8.74
C PRO A 287 7.62 15.88 -7.39
N ALA A 288 8.87 16.38 -7.36
CA ALA A 288 9.54 16.78 -6.13
C ALA A 288 8.82 17.94 -5.40
N LEU A 289 8.08 18.78 -6.14
CA LEU A 289 7.29 19.88 -5.58
C LEU A 289 6.17 19.40 -4.65
N ASN A 290 5.76 18.13 -4.70
CA ASN A 290 4.85 17.57 -3.70
C ASN A 290 5.48 17.50 -2.30
N TRP A 291 6.81 17.49 -2.22
CA TRP A 291 7.61 17.34 -1.00
C TRP A 291 8.30 18.63 -0.59
N THR A 292 8.39 19.61 -1.49
CA THR A 292 8.99 20.92 -1.23
C THR A 292 8.09 21.72 -0.29
N PRO A 293 8.62 22.16 0.87
CA PRO A 293 7.92 23.07 1.76
C PRO A 293 7.34 24.26 1.00
N ALA A 294 6.07 24.56 1.23
CA ALA A 294 5.41 25.73 0.68
C ALA A 294 5.02 26.67 1.83
N ARG A 295 4.98 27.97 1.56
CA ARG A 295 4.41 28.92 2.52
C ARG A 295 2.95 28.54 2.81
N LYS A 296 2.50 28.88 4.02
CA LYS A 296 1.09 28.78 4.41
C LYS A 296 0.21 29.40 3.30
N ASN A 297 -0.87 28.71 2.94
CA ASN A 297 -1.84 29.09 1.90
C ASN A 297 -1.44 28.89 0.43
N ILE A 298 -0.37 28.14 0.13
CA ILE A 298 -0.01 27.83 -1.27
C ILE A 298 -0.35 26.38 -1.58
N ASN A 299 0.44 25.45 -1.02
CA ASN A 299 0.36 24.04 -1.36
C ASN A 299 0.11 23.20 -0.11
N LYS A 300 -1.11 23.30 0.45
CA LYS A 300 -1.55 22.46 1.57
C LYS A 300 -2.78 21.66 1.16
N ARG A 301 -2.55 20.38 0.84
CA ARG A 301 -3.58 19.42 0.40
C ARG A 301 -4.05 18.55 1.55
N GLY A 302 -5.33 18.25 1.59
CA GLY A 302 -5.95 17.67 2.77
C GLY A 302 -6.83 16.47 2.52
N THR A 303 -6.78 15.49 3.42
CA THR A 303 -7.87 14.52 3.52
C THR A 303 -8.38 14.37 4.94
N ASN A 304 -9.71 14.37 5.06
CA ASN A 304 -10.43 14.14 6.29
C ASN A 304 -11.16 12.79 6.20
N ILE A 305 -10.68 11.79 6.94
CA ILE A 305 -11.29 10.46 7.03
C ILE A 305 -12.13 10.41 8.30
N LYS A 306 -13.45 10.50 8.15
CA LYS A 306 -14.40 10.73 9.24
C LYS A 306 -15.14 9.44 9.59
N GLY A 307 -14.55 8.64 10.49
CA GLY A 307 -15.09 7.34 10.90
C GLY A 307 -15.26 6.35 9.74
N ALA A 308 -14.42 6.46 8.70
CA ALA A 308 -14.59 5.75 7.45
C ALA A 308 -13.56 4.63 7.25
N ASN A 309 -13.93 3.63 6.44
CA ASN A 309 -13.05 2.59 5.95
C ASN A 309 -12.50 2.98 4.57
N VAL A 310 -11.23 3.34 4.52
CA VAL A 310 -10.56 3.88 3.34
C VAL A 310 -9.37 3.02 2.98
N GLN A 311 -9.21 2.74 1.68
CA GLN A 311 -8.06 2.06 1.12
C GLN A 311 -7.34 2.98 0.14
N TRP A 312 -6.06 3.20 0.35
CA TRP A 312 -5.18 3.85 -0.62
C TRP A 312 -4.43 2.81 -1.44
N GLY A 313 -4.52 2.93 -2.76
CA GLY A 313 -4.13 1.89 -3.70
C GLY A 313 -5.11 0.71 -3.70
N ASP A 314 -4.98 -0.14 -4.70
CA ASP A 314 -5.78 -1.34 -4.92
C ASP A 314 -4.92 -2.61 -5.05
N GLY A 315 -3.60 -2.48 -4.88
CA GLY A 315 -2.62 -3.54 -5.07
C GLY A 315 -2.10 -3.63 -6.51
N THR A 316 -2.41 -2.66 -7.38
CA THR A 316 -1.89 -2.58 -8.76
C THR A 316 -0.95 -1.39 -8.98
N THR A 317 -0.83 -0.50 -7.99
CA THR A 317 -0.03 0.73 -8.06
C THR A 317 0.99 0.81 -6.92
N ASN A 318 2.07 1.55 -7.16
CA ASN A 318 3.06 2.00 -6.16
C ASN A 318 3.19 3.53 -6.14
N LYS A 319 2.17 4.23 -6.66
CA LYS A 319 2.03 5.67 -6.53
C LYS A 319 1.29 5.97 -5.23
N ILE A 320 1.96 6.63 -4.29
CA ILE A 320 1.30 6.99 -3.03
C ILE A 320 0.18 7.99 -3.28
N PHE A 321 -0.97 7.79 -2.64
CA PHE A 321 -2.12 8.69 -2.76
C PHE A 321 -1.78 10.13 -2.35
N MET A 322 -1.11 10.37 -1.21
CA MET A 322 -0.75 11.73 -0.78
C MET A 322 0.77 11.88 -0.62
N PRO A 323 1.52 12.12 -1.71
CA PRO A 323 2.93 12.45 -1.60
C PRO A 323 3.09 13.80 -0.88
N GLY A 324 4.00 13.89 0.09
CA GLY A 324 4.27 15.14 0.80
C GLY A 324 4.73 14.98 2.24
N THR A 325 4.96 16.12 2.89
CA THR A 325 5.42 16.25 4.28
C THR A 325 4.33 16.88 5.15
N ALA A 326 4.59 17.02 6.46
CA ALA A 326 3.69 17.73 7.38
C ALA A 326 3.43 19.20 6.98
N GLU A 327 4.31 19.79 6.16
CA GLU A 327 4.19 21.19 5.73
C GLU A 327 3.35 21.34 4.45
N THR A 328 3.23 20.27 3.65
CA THR A 328 2.58 20.30 2.33
C THR A 328 1.25 19.56 2.31
N VAL A 329 1.00 18.64 3.25
CA VAL A 329 -0.26 17.90 3.31
C VAL A 329 -0.72 17.67 4.74
N TYR A 330 -2.00 17.32 4.89
CA TYR A 330 -2.55 16.85 6.15
C TYR A 330 -3.43 15.60 5.96
N ILE A 331 -3.33 14.65 6.91
CA ILE A 331 -4.11 13.41 6.90
C ILE A 331 -4.79 13.29 8.26
N ASN A 332 -6.11 13.47 8.27
CA ASN A 332 -6.90 13.55 9.49
C ASN A 332 -7.77 12.30 9.67
N LEU A 333 -7.53 11.53 10.72
CA LEU A 333 -8.43 10.47 11.19
C LEU A 333 -9.34 11.05 12.27
N LEU A 334 -10.47 11.60 11.84
CA LEU A 334 -11.45 12.19 12.72
C LEU A 334 -12.42 11.11 13.22
N ALA A 335 -12.49 10.93 14.54
CA ALA A 335 -13.57 10.16 15.14
C ALA A 335 -14.90 10.86 14.84
N ALA A 336 -15.82 10.13 14.22
CA ALA A 336 -17.20 10.56 14.03
C ALA A 336 -18.10 9.57 14.79
N ARG A 337 -19.02 8.90 14.10
CA ARG A 337 -19.87 7.83 14.66
C ARG A 337 -19.08 6.53 14.94
N SER A 338 -17.90 6.44 14.36
CA SER A 338 -16.98 5.29 14.40
C SER A 338 -15.54 5.78 14.31
N ARG A 339 -14.61 4.87 14.61
CA ARG A 339 -13.18 5.04 14.34
C ARG A 339 -12.90 4.77 12.87
N SER A 340 -11.88 5.44 12.32
CA SER A 340 -11.47 5.26 10.93
C SER A 340 -10.61 4.01 10.77
N LEU A 341 -10.64 3.40 9.59
CA LEU A 341 -9.70 2.37 9.15
C LEU A 341 -9.02 2.86 7.88
N LEU A 342 -7.70 3.00 7.90
CA LEU A 342 -6.90 3.36 6.72
C LEU A 342 -6.00 2.20 6.32
N THR A 343 -6.24 1.65 5.13
CA THR A 343 -5.48 0.54 4.55
C THR A 343 -4.57 1.04 3.44
N PHE A 344 -3.29 0.69 3.51
CA PHE A 344 -2.31 0.88 2.44
C PHE A 344 -2.18 -0.41 1.63
N ASN A 345 -2.55 -0.37 0.35
CA ASN A 345 -2.56 -1.52 -0.55
C ASN A 345 -1.82 -1.19 -1.86
N TYR A 346 -0.50 -1.34 -1.85
CA TYR A 346 0.37 -1.08 -3.01
C TYR A 346 1.08 -2.35 -3.48
N ASN A 347 1.64 -2.35 -4.69
CA ASN A 347 2.43 -3.46 -5.24
C ASN A 347 3.95 -3.20 -5.25
N GLY A 348 4.39 -2.13 -4.61
CA GLY A 348 5.79 -1.74 -4.55
C GLY A 348 6.06 -0.75 -3.42
N PRO A 349 7.32 -0.29 -3.30
CA PRO A 349 7.71 0.63 -2.25
C PRO A 349 7.03 1.99 -2.38
N VAL A 350 6.52 2.50 -1.27
CA VAL A 350 6.00 3.87 -1.12
C VAL A 350 6.55 4.52 0.14
N THR A 351 6.61 5.85 0.15
CA THR A 351 6.99 6.62 1.34
C THR A 351 5.88 7.58 1.72
N LEU A 352 5.43 7.51 2.95
CA LEU A 352 4.57 8.49 3.60
C LEU A 352 5.45 9.42 4.43
N GLY A 353 5.66 10.66 3.97
CA GLY A 353 6.44 11.67 4.71
C GLY A 353 5.59 12.58 5.60
N ALA A 354 4.27 12.45 5.54
CA ALA A 354 3.35 13.23 6.37
C ALA A 354 2.81 12.39 7.54
N PRO A 355 2.74 12.97 8.75
CA PRO A 355 2.12 12.31 9.88
C PRO A 355 0.61 12.17 9.67
N ILE A 356 0.09 11.00 10.02
CA ILE A 356 -1.35 10.75 10.17
C ILE A 356 -1.73 11.25 11.57
N GLY A 357 -2.73 12.11 11.66
CA GLY A 357 -3.12 12.81 12.87
C GLY A 357 -4.62 12.83 13.13
N GLY A 358 -5.02 13.52 14.19
CA GLY A 358 -6.38 13.93 14.49
C GLY A 358 -6.46 15.45 14.62
N GLY A 359 -7.68 15.99 14.67
CA GLY A 359 -7.91 17.41 14.90
C GLY A 359 -9.14 17.94 14.15
N ARG A 360 -9.42 19.23 14.35
CA ARG A 360 -10.52 19.91 13.67
C ARG A 360 -10.01 20.53 12.36
N PHE A 361 -10.68 20.22 11.24
CA PHE A 361 -10.36 20.77 9.92
C PHE A 361 -8.88 20.57 9.52
N HIS A 362 -8.17 21.66 9.19
CA HIS A 362 -6.78 21.68 8.75
C HIS A 362 -5.76 21.75 9.89
N ASP A 363 -6.21 21.80 11.16
CA ASP A 363 -5.39 21.76 12.38
C ASP A 363 -5.11 20.32 12.81
N THR A 364 -4.71 19.50 11.84
CA THR A 364 -4.28 18.13 12.10
C THR A 364 -3.08 18.12 13.02
N LEU A 365 -2.96 17.07 13.83
CA LEU A 365 -1.93 16.87 14.86
C LEU A 365 -2.18 17.63 16.17
N SER A 366 -3.31 18.32 16.33
CA SER A 366 -3.74 18.86 17.62
C SER A 366 -4.15 17.76 18.61
N THR A 367 -4.64 16.62 18.09
CA THR A 367 -4.99 15.42 18.87
C THR A 367 -4.53 14.16 18.15
N PRO A 368 -4.36 13.02 18.84
CA PRO A 368 -4.11 11.74 18.18
C PRO A 368 -5.27 11.41 17.25
N GLY A 369 -4.96 10.97 16.04
CA GLY A 369 -5.94 10.44 15.10
C GLY A 369 -6.67 9.22 15.67
N ALA A 370 -7.97 9.12 15.42
CA ALA A 370 -8.81 8.05 15.94
C ALA A 370 -9.07 6.99 14.85
N GLY A 371 -8.10 6.13 14.61
CA GLY A 371 -8.26 5.04 13.67
C GLY A 371 -7.17 3.99 13.71
N ASP A 372 -7.42 2.91 12.97
CA ASP A 372 -6.54 1.76 12.80
C ASP A 372 -5.89 1.81 11.42
N ILE A 373 -4.64 1.32 11.34
CA ILE A 373 -3.85 1.29 10.12
C ILE A 373 -3.55 -0.14 9.71
N VAL A 374 -3.74 -0.46 8.44
CA VAL A 374 -3.38 -1.77 7.86
C VAL A 374 -2.40 -1.59 6.71
N ILE A 375 -1.27 -2.29 6.77
CA ILE A 375 -0.38 -2.49 5.63
C ILE A 375 -0.72 -3.86 5.04
N LYS A 376 -1.43 -3.84 3.90
CA LYS A 376 -2.04 -5.03 3.30
C LYS A 376 -1.01 -6.01 2.75
N GLY A 377 -1.27 -7.31 2.86
CA GLY A 377 -0.40 -8.42 2.47
C GLY A 377 -0.16 -8.60 0.97
N THR A 378 -0.41 -7.56 0.18
CA THR A 378 -0.15 -7.53 -1.26
C THR A 378 1.34 -7.71 -1.53
N LYS A 379 1.67 -8.56 -2.50
CA LYS A 379 3.07 -8.83 -2.88
C LYS A 379 3.77 -7.53 -3.27
N GLY A 380 4.90 -7.25 -2.63
CA GLY A 380 5.70 -6.05 -2.89
C GLY A 380 5.25 -4.81 -2.11
N ASN A 381 4.15 -4.86 -1.35
CA ASN A 381 3.71 -3.74 -0.53
C ASN A 381 4.74 -3.41 0.55
N ASP A 382 5.46 -2.31 0.36
CA ASP A 382 6.54 -1.85 1.25
C ASP A 382 6.32 -0.38 1.58
N VAL A 383 5.71 -0.13 2.74
CA VAL A 383 5.32 1.21 3.18
C VAL A 383 6.34 1.76 4.14
N THR A 384 6.91 2.93 3.83
CA THR A 384 7.80 3.66 4.72
C THR A 384 7.07 4.81 5.40
N PHE A 385 7.03 4.82 6.72
CA PHE A 385 6.71 6.02 7.51
C PHE A 385 7.99 6.82 7.73
N ALA A 386 8.15 7.90 6.96
CA ALA A 386 9.28 8.82 7.06
C ALA A 386 9.00 10.01 8.00
N ALA A 387 7.92 9.93 8.77
CA ALA A 387 7.57 10.82 9.86
C ALA A 387 7.05 10.01 11.06
N VAL A 388 6.96 10.64 12.23
CA VAL A 388 6.31 10.05 13.40
C VAL A 388 4.80 10.15 13.21
N GLN A 389 4.13 9.01 13.12
CA GLN A 389 2.67 8.99 13.02
C GLN A 389 2.03 9.30 14.38
N TYR A 390 0.90 10.02 14.37
CA TYR A 390 0.23 10.53 15.56
C TYR A 390 -1.24 10.10 15.62
N TYR A 391 -1.47 8.80 15.75
CA TYR A 391 -2.79 8.21 15.97
C TYR A 391 -2.78 7.27 17.17
N ASP A 392 -3.92 7.16 17.85
CA ASP A 392 -4.15 6.14 18.88
C ASP A 392 -5.00 5.03 18.29
N GLY A 393 -4.37 3.90 17.98
CA GLY A 393 -4.98 2.73 17.36
C GLY A 393 -3.96 1.66 17.00
N SER A 394 -4.43 0.58 16.37
CA SER A 394 -3.58 -0.52 15.96
C SER A 394 -2.85 -0.23 14.64
N THR A 395 -1.62 -0.72 14.53
CA THR A 395 -0.88 -0.83 13.28
C THR A 395 -0.73 -2.30 12.93
N THR A 396 -1.44 -2.76 11.91
CA THR A 396 -1.37 -4.16 11.44
C THR A 396 -0.50 -4.25 10.19
N VAL A 397 0.52 -5.09 10.23
CA VAL A 397 1.34 -5.45 9.06
C VAL A 397 0.99 -6.87 8.68
N GLU A 398 0.27 -7.04 7.58
CA GLU A 398 -0.17 -8.36 7.13
C GLU A 398 1.00 -9.19 6.58
N LYS A 399 0.79 -10.51 6.52
CA LYS A 399 1.77 -11.43 5.94
C LYS A 399 2.08 -11.05 4.50
N GLY A 400 3.38 -10.99 4.16
CA GLY A 400 3.85 -10.58 2.82
C GLY A 400 4.12 -9.08 2.66
N ALA A 401 3.66 -8.25 3.59
CA ALA A 401 3.91 -6.81 3.58
C ALA A 401 5.13 -6.40 4.40
N VAL A 402 5.66 -5.21 4.10
CA VAL A 402 6.73 -4.55 4.86
C VAL A 402 6.24 -3.19 5.36
N LEU A 403 6.43 -2.94 6.66
CA LEU A 403 6.36 -1.61 7.24
C LEU A 403 7.76 -1.17 7.66
N ARG A 404 8.18 0.01 7.22
CA ARG A 404 9.44 0.64 7.63
C ARG A 404 9.15 1.87 8.48
N LEU A 405 9.71 1.91 9.68
CA LEU A 405 9.77 3.12 10.48
C LEU A 405 11.11 3.79 10.19
N GLY A 406 11.05 4.92 9.48
CA GLY A 406 12.21 5.63 8.97
C GLY A 406 12.62 5.20 7.56
N SER A 407 13.10 6.18 6.79
CA SER A 407 13.61 6.00 5.43
C SER A 407 15.08 5.56 5.37
N GLY A 408 15.82 5.65 6.49
CA GLY A 408 17.26 5.44 6.50
C GLY A 408 18.08 6.63 5.98
N LYS A 409 17.44 7.77 5.73
CA LYS A 409 18.07 9.03 5.29
C LYS A 409 17.89 10.11 6.36
N THR A 410 18.80 11.07 6.38
CA THR A 410 18.69 12.28 7.22
C THR A 410 17.34 12.95 7.01
N GLY A 411 16.69 13.36 8.11
CA GLY A 411 15.40 14.04 8.06
C GLY A 411 14.18 13.13 7.83
N GLY A 412 14.39 11.85 7.48
CA GLY A 412 13.31 10.90 7.24
C GLY A 412 13.18 9.84 8.33
N ASP A 413 13.41 10.20 9.59
CA ASP A 413 13.19 9.32 10.74
C ASP A 413 11.70 9.23 11.07
N GLY A 414 11.19 8.00 11.20
CA GLY A 414 9.79 7.70 11.45
C GLY A 414 9.49 7.35 12.90
N GLY A 415 8.25 6.96 13.17
CA GLY A 415 7.83 6.45 14.48
C GLY A 415 6.32 6.28 14.60
N LEU A 416 5.88 5.80 15.76
CA LEU A 416 4.46 5.65 16.11
C LEU A 416 4.20 6.37 17.44
N TYR A 417 2.97 6.85 17.62
CA TYR A 417 2.52 7.38 18.90
C TYR A 417 2.20 6.24 19.87
N THR A 418 3.12 5.98 20.81
CA THR A 418 3.05 4.80 21.69
C THR A 418 2.38 5.06 23.04
N ARG A 419 1.90 6.27 23.31
CA ARG A 419 1.25 6.66 24.57
C ARG A 419 -0.26 6.42 24.59
N GLY A 420 -0.85 6.12 23.43
CA GLY A 420 -2.28 5.88 23.29
C GLY A 420 -2.74 4.58 23.97
N ALA A 421 -3.98 4.56 24.45
CA ALA A 421 -4.54 3.41 25.14
C ALA A 421 -4.79 2.23 24.18
N LEU A 422 -5.09 2.53 22.91
CA LEU A 422 -5.37 1.57 21.86
C LEU A 422 -4.14 1.23 21.01
N TYR A 423 -3.04 1.96 21.18
CA TYR A 423 -1.77 1.68 20.52
C TYR A 423 -1.35 0.21 20.68
N LYS A 424 -1.16 -0.47 19.55
CA LYS A 424 -0.55 -1.80 19.46
C LYS A 424 -0.02 -2.05 18.05
N VAL A 425 0.99 -2.90 17.92
CA VAL A 425 1.51 -3.34 16.63
C VAL A 425 1.22 -4.83 16.46
N VAL A 426 0.47 -5.20 15.43
CA VAL A 426 0.24 -6.59 15.04
C VAL A 426 1.09 -6.87 13.79
N ASN A 427 2.25 -7.48 13.98
CA ASN A 427 3.20 -7.74 12.91
C ASN A 427 3.14 -9.20 12.45
N ASN A 428 2.47 -9.46 11.34
CA ASN A 428 2.47 -10.75 10.63
C ASN A 428 3.34 -10.74 9.36
N GLY A 429 3.82 -9.56 8.94
CA GLY A 429 4.75 -9.36 7.82
C GLY A 429 6.18 -9.08 8.28
N SER A 430 6.74 -7.95 7.86
CA SER A 430 8.06 -7.48 8.29
C SER A 430 8.01 -6.06 8.81
N LEU A 431 8.43 -5.86 10.06
CA LEU A 431 8.67 -4.55 10.64
C LEU A 431 10.16 -4.22 10.56
N VAL A 432 10.50 -3.15 9.86
CA VAL A 432 11.88 -2.66 9.68
C VAL A 432 12.05 -1.32 10.41
N LEU A 433 13.04 -1.25 11.27
CA LEU A 433 13.37 -0.07 12.07
C LEU A 433 14.62 0.56 11.45
N ASN A 434 14.48 1.73 10.85
CA ASN A 434 15.49 2.30 9.96
C ASN A 434 15.80 3.77 10.27
N ASN A 435 15.53 4.21 11.50
CA ASN A 435 15.92 5.55 11.93
C ASN A 435 17.44 5.69 12.04
N THR A 436 17.94 6.86 11.64
CA THR A 436 19.38 7.15 11.58
C THR A 436 19.89 7.94 12.76
N SER A 437 19.10 8.88 13.29
CA SER A 437 19.51 9.75 14.40
C SER A 437 18.54 9.74 15.59
N LYS A 438 17.22 9.68 15.35
CA LYS A 438 16.20 9.67 16.40
C LYS A 438 15.96 8.24 16.92
N SER A 439 16.14 8.07 18.22
CA SER A 439 15.81 6.82 18.90
C SER A 439 14.32 6.49 18.79
N LEU A 440 14.01 5.20 18.70
CA LEU A 440 12.66 4.66 18.71
C LEU A 440 12.37 3.98 20.05
N SER A 441 11.13 4.06 20.52
CA SER A 441 10.63 3.25 21.62
C SER A 441 9.33 2.59 21.17
N LEU A 442 9.25 1.26 21.26
CA LEU A 442 8.07 0.48 20.85
C LEU A 442 7.69 -0.50 21.95
N SER A 443 6.39 -0.66 22.16
CA SER A 443 5.79 -1.63 23.07
C SER A 443 4.60 -2.32 22.38
N ARG A 444 3.99 -3.32 23.06
CA ARG A 444 2.74 -3.97 22.62
C ARG A 444 2.82 -4.50 21.18
N ILE A 445 3.87 -5.26 20.89
CA ILE A 445 4.14 -5.84 19.56
C ILE A 445 3.82 -7.32 19.61
N SER A 446 2.92 -7.78 18.75
CA SER A 446 2.52 -9.19 18.63
C SER A 446 2.61 -9.68 17.17
N GLY A 447 2.32 -10.96 16.93
CA GLY A 447 2.21 -11.54 15.59
C GLY A 447 3.40 -12.43 15.19
N SER A 448 3.28 -13.04 14.00
CA SER A 448 4.22 -14.06 13.49
C SER A 448 5.36 -13.50 12.64
N GLY A 449 5.33 -12.20 12.35
CA GLY A 449 6.22 -11.49 11.45
C GLY A 449 7.61 -11.22 12.01
N SER A 450 8.54 -10.84 11.13
CA SER A 450 9.93 -10.53 11.52
C SER A 450 10.10 -9.09 11.99
N LEU A 451 11.10 -8.87 12.85
CA LEU A 451 11.57 -7.54 13.25
C LEU A 451 13.03 -7.37 12.80
N THR A 452 13.33 -6.27 12.10
CA THR A 452 14.69 -5.95 11.64
C THR A 452 15.13 -4.56 12.09
N GLN A 453 16.12 -4.49 12.97
CA GLN A 453 16.84 -3.25 13.28
C GLN A 453 17.89 -2.99 12.20
N SER A 454 17.65 -1.99 11.35
CA SER A 454 18.48 -1.61 10.18
C SER A 454 19.15 -0.25 10.32
N GLY A 455 18.56 0.64 11.12
CA GLY A 455 19.05 2.00 11.35
C GLY A 455 20.26 2.09 12.26
N SER A 456 20.96 3.22 12.25
CA SER A 456 22.05 3.50 13.20
C SER A 456 21.55 3.93 14.58
N ALA A 457 20.35 4.49 14.66
CA ALA A 457 19.76 4.92 15.93
C ALA A 457 19.38 3.73 16.80
N THR A 458 19.30 3.96 18.12
CA THR A 458 18.83 2.95 19.06
C THR A 458 17.32 2.76 18.94
N THR A 459 16.87 1.51 18.85
CA THR A 459 15.46 1.16 19.07
C THR A 459 15.33 0.43 20.38
N THR A 460 14.48 0.92 21.27
CA THR A 460 14.12 0.28 22.54
C THR A 460 12.79 -0.46 22.39
N LEU A 461 12.79 -1.76 22.67
CA LEU A 461 11.57 -2.52 22.94
C LEU A 461 11.30 -2.48 24.44
N THR A 462 10.07 -2.14 24.83
CA THR A 462 9.70 -1.94 26.23
C THR A 462 8.37 -2.62 26.59
N GLY A 463 8.30 -3.12 27.82
CA GLY A 463 7.11 -3.79 28.36
C GLY A 463 7.04 -5.29 28.03
N THR A 464 6.32 -6.03 28.86
CA THR A 464 6.12 -7.49 28.73
C THR A 464 5.26 -7.89 27.52
N ALA A 465 4.45 -6.95 27.00
CA ALA A 465 3.60 -7.16 25.83
C ALA A 465 4.37 -7.14 24.48
N VAL A 466 5.67 -7.43 24.49
CA VAL A 466 6.48 -7.68 23.29
C VAL A 466 6.52 -9.20 23.10
N THR A 467 5.61 -9.73 22.28
CA THR A 467 5.29 -11.17 22.17
C THR A 467 5.29 -11.70 20.73
N TYR A 468 5.89 -10.98 19.79
CA TYR A 468 6.03 -11.48 18.42
C TYR A 468 6.96 -12.69 18.36
N THR A 469 6.66 -13.64 17.46
CA THR A 469 7.36 -14.94 17.39
C THR A 469 8.34 -15.05 16.21
N GLY A 470 8.25 -14.14 15.24
CA GLY A 470 9.14 -14.15 14.09
C GLY A 470 10.59 -13.80 14.42
N ARG A 471 11.47 -13.94 13.41
CA ARG A 471 12.92 -13.72 13.57
C ARG A 471 13.22 -12.26 13.89
N THR A 472 14.09 -12.04 14.85
CA THR A 472 14.72 -10.74 15.14
C THR A 472 16.08 -10.65 14.44
N THR A 473 16.28 -9.63 13.63
CA THR A 473 17.57 -9.37 12.97
C THR A 473 18.10 -7.99 13.34
N VAL A 474 19.35 -7.91 13.80
CA VAL A 474 20.05 -6.64 14.02
C VAL A 474 21.14 -6.51 12.96
N LYS A 475 21.02 -5.50 12.10
CA LYS A 475 21.97 -5.21 11.02
C LYS A 475 22.91 -4.07 11.36
N LYS A 476 22.41 -3.05 12.04
CA LYS A 476 23.14 -1.83 12.42
C LYS A 476 22.55 -1.29 13.71
N GLY A 477 23.26 -0.38 14.37
CA GLY A 477 22.77 0.30 15.56
C GLY A 477 22.55 -0.64 16.74
N THR A 478 21.70 -0.21 17.66
CA THR A 478 21.39 -0.94 18.90
C THR A 478 19.91 -1.29 18.96
N LEU A 479 19.57 -2.56 19.16
CA LEU A 479 18.26 -2.97 19.66
C LEU A 479 18.36 -3.14 21.18
N ALA A 480 17.60 -2.39 21.96
CA ALA A 480 17.64 -2.41 23.41
C ALA A 480 16.35 -3.02 23.99
N LEU A 481 16.47 -3.83 25.04
CA LEU A 481 15.34 -4.43 25.77
C LEU A 481 15.21 -3.75 27.13
N ARG A 482 14.03 -3.25 27.48
CA ARG A 482 13.76 -2.55 28.74
C ARG A 482 12.43 -2.95 29.35
N SER A 483 12.27 -2.71 30.65
CA SER A 483 11.00 -2.83 31.38
C SER A 483 10.25 -4.15 31.12
N GLY A 484 10.95 -5.28 31.14
CA GLY A 484 10.38 -6.62 30.95
C GLY A 484 10.24 -7.09 29.50
N ALA A 485 10.66 -6.29 28.50
CA ALA A 485 10.71 -6.75 27.12
C ALA A 485 11.73 -7.90 26.97
N THR A 486 11.34 -8.93 26.22
CA THR A 486 12.16 -10.13 25.99
C THR A 486 12.09 -10.57 24.53
N LEU A 487 13.07 -11.36 24.10
CA LEU A 487 13.10 -12.02 22.80
C LEU A 487 12.96 -13.55 22.90
N ALA A 488 12.58 -14.06 24.07
CA ALA A 488 12.47 -15.50 24.33
C ALA A 488 11.43 -16.22 23.45
N GLN A 489 10.49 -15.50 22.83
CA GLN A 489 9.53 -16.07 21.88
C GLN A 489 9.99 -15.95 20.41
N SER A 490 11.08 -15.21 20.14
CA SER A 490 11.59 -15.09 18.78
C SER A 490 12.16 -16.43 18.32
N ARG A 491 11.74 -16.88 17.13
CA ARG A 491 12.26 -18.11 16.51
C ARG A 491 13.77 -18.08 16.27
N ALA A 492 14.36 -16.90 16.14
CA ALA A 492 15.81 -16.73 16.02
C ALA A 492 16.20 -15.25 16.20
N VAL A 493 17.32 -15.01 16.86
CA VAL A 493 17.97 -13.70 16.99
C VAL A 493 19.28 -13.72 16.21
N ARG A 494 19.47 -12.77 15.29
CA ARG A 494 20.66 -12.73 14.42
C ARG A 494 21.30 -11.35 14.33
N LEU A 495 22.57 -11.25 14.74
CA LEU A 495 23.37 -10.02 14.68
C LEU A 495 24.31 -10.07 13.46
N THR A 496 23.92 -9.41 12.37
CA THR A 496 24.50 -9.66 11.04
C THR A 496 25.73 -8.83 10.68
N SER A 497 26.09 -7.86 11.50
CA SER A 497 27.29 -7.04 11.32
C SER A 497 28.10 -6.99 12.63
N SER A 498 29.38 -6.67 12.55
CA SER A 498 30.24 -6.49 13.73
C SER A 498 29.86 -5.26 14.55
N THR A 499 29.12 -4.32 13.97
CA THR A 499 28.65 -3.11 14.63
C THR A 499 27.21 -3.22 15.13
N ALA A 500 26.53 -4.33 14.84
CA ALA A 500 25.20 -4.64 15.36
C ALA A 500 25.28 -4.91 16.87
N ARG A 501 24.43 -4.24 17.63
CA ARG A 501 24.35 -4.38 19.10
C ARG A 501 22.96 -4.79 19.53
N LEU A 502 22.88 -5.79 20.40
CA LEU A 502 21.70 -6.12 21.18
C LEU A 502 21.99 -5.78 22.64
N ASP A 503 21.37 -4.76 23.19
CA ASP A 503 21.47 -4.41 24.61
C ASP A 503 20.34 -5.10 25.37
N ALA A 504 20.68 -6.16 26.10
CA ALA A 504 19.73 -6.98 26.84
C ALA A 504 19.30 -6.36 28.18
N GLY A 505 19.87 -5.21 28.56
CA GLY A 505 19.63 -4.59 29.85
C GLY A 505 20.12 -5.44 31.03
N THR A 506 19.66 -5.08 32.24
CA THR A 506 20.02 -5.78 33.49
C THR A 506 19.36 -7.15 33.63
N ALA A 507 18.23 -7.38 32.97
CA ALA A 507 17.54 -8.67 32.96
C ALA A 507 18.29 -9.75 32.17
N GLY A 508 19.20 -9.35 31.28
CA GLY A 508 19.91 -10.26 30.40
C GLY A 508 19.03 -10.82 29.28
N LEU A 509 19.66 -11.59 28.38
CA LEU A 509 19.02 -12.25 27.25
C LEU A 509 18.86 -13.73 27.54
N ARG A 510 17.60 -14.20 27.54
CA ARG A 510 17.31 -15.64 27.55
C ARG A 510 17.14 -16.13 26.11
N VAL A 511 17.99 -17.07 25.69
CA VAL A 511 17.95 -17.72 24.38
C VAL A 511 17.26 -19.07 24.53
N THR A 512 16.14 -19.24 23.84
CA THR A 512 15.32 -20.48 23.84
C THR A 512 15.36 -21.21 22.51
N ASN A 513 15.58 -20.48 21.41
CA ASN A 513 15.67 -21.02 20.06
C ASN A 513 17.10 -20.90 19.53
N THR A 514 17.42 -19.82 18.82
CA THR A 514 18.75 -19.63 18.25
C THR A 514 19.23 -18.19 18.38
N LEU A 515 20.49 -18.02 18.80
CA LEU A 515 21.24 -16.77 18.73
C LEU A 515 22.49 -16.98 17.86
N SER A 516 22.65 -16.15 16.83
CA SER A 516 23.78 -16.29 15.89
C SER A 516 24.28 -14.94 15.36
N GLY A 517 25.46 -14.95 14.75
CA GLY A 517 25.99 -13.82 13.99
C GLY A 517 27.39 -13.41 14.40
N LYS A 518 27.69 -12.11 14.25
CA LYS A 518 29.03 -11.54 14.48
C LYS A 518 29.04 -10.22 15.25
N GLY A 519 27.89 -9.81 15.78
CA GLY A 519 27.77 -8.58 16.57
C GLY A 519 27.95 -8.80 18.07
N THR A 520 27.58 -7.79 18.85
CA THR A 520 27.70 -7.79 20.31
C THR A 520 26.34 -7.88 20.99
N VAL A 521 26.19 -8.82 21.92
CA VAL A 521 25.16 -8.77 22.96
C VAL A 521 25.76 -8.10 24.19
N LYS A 522 25.18 -6.98 24.63
CA LYS A 522 25.55 -6.29 25.87
C LYS A 522 24.61 -6.72 26.98
N GLY A 523 25.17 -7.23 28.07
CA GLY A 523 24.42 -7.85 29.18
C GLY A 523 24.60 -9.36 29.24
N ALA A 524 24.12 -9.96 30.34
CA ALA A 524 24.21 -11.41 30.56
C ALA A 524 23.40 -12.19 29.51
N VAL A 525 23.85 -13.40 29.17
CA VAL A 525 23.18 -14.33 28.28
C VAL A 525 22.98 -15.67 28.97
N THR A 526 21.75 -16.15 29.00
CA THR A 526 21.39 -17.51 29.42
C THR A 526 20.95 -18.31 28.19
N ASN A 527 21.72 -19.34 27.84
CA ASN A 527 21.48 -20.22 26.72
C ASN A 527 20.75 -21.51 27.16
N GLU A 528 19.48 -21.62 26.78
CA GLU A 528 18.64 -22.83 26.89
C GLU A 528 18.19 -23.33 25.51
N GLY A 529 18.83 -22.82 24.45
CA GLY A 529 18.60 -23.21 23.06
C GLY A 529 19.95 -23.34 22.36
N VAL A 530 20.13 -22.67 21.23
CA VAL A 530 21.36 -22.74 20.44
C VAL A 530 22.04 -21.38 20.37
N VAL A 531 23.32 -21.32 20.72
CA VAL A 531 24.18 -20.15 20.49
C VAL A 531 25.28 -20.54 19.51
N ALA A 532 25.46 -19.78 18.44
CA ALA A 532 26.57 -20.00 17.51
C ALA A 532 27.78 -19.11 17.86
N GLY A 533 28.98 -19.64 17.64
CA GLY A 533 30.23 -18.89 17.73
C GLY A 533 30.30 -17.70 16.77
N GLY A 534 31.20 -16.76 17.07
CA GLY A 534 31.47 -15.55 16.30
C GLY A 534 30.84 -14.28 16.86
N LEU A 535 29.93 -14.42 17.83
CA LEU A 535 29.36 -13.33 18.61
C LEU A 535 30.31 -12.87 19.72
N THR A 536 30.09 -11.65 20.21
CA THR A 536 30.64 -11.19 21.49
C THR A 536 29.50 -11.03 22.50
N VAL A 537 29.63 -11.66 23.67
CA VAL A 537 28.80 -11.41 24.85
C VAL A 537 29.60 -10.51 25.78
N ALA A 538 29.22 -9.23 25.80
CA ALA A 538 29.75 -8.23 26.72
C ALA A 538 28.98 -8.30 28.05
N GLY A 539 29.21 -9.39 28.79
CA GLY A 539 28.51 -9.78 30.01
C GLY A 539 28.76 -11.25 30.33
N ASP A 540 28.05 -11.76 31.33
CA ASP A 540 28.15 -13.18 31.71
C ASP A 540 27.50 -14.09 30.67
N TYR A 541 28.05 -15.28 30.50
CA TYR A 541 27.49 -16.33 29.64
C TYR A 541 27.23 -17.59 30.45
N THR A 542 25.97 -18.01 30.47
CA THR A 542 25.53 -19.23 31.14
C THR A 542 24.88 -20.14 30.11
N GLN A 543 25.41 -21.34 29.92
CA GLN A 543 24.74 -22.42 29.19
C GLN A 543 24.06 -23.38 30.17
N GLY A 544 22.75 -23.58 30.00
CA GLY A 544 21.96 -24.56 30.74
C GLY A 544 22.12 -25.98 30.19
N ALA A 545 21.55 -26.96 30.89
CA ALA A 545 21.64 -28.37 30.49
C ALA A 545 20.94 -28.67 29.15
N GLY A 546 19.92 -27.88 28.79
CA GLY A 546 19.25 -27.96 27.49
C GLY A 546 19.87 -27.07 26.41
N GLY A 547 20.89 -26.28 26.74
CA GLY A 547 21.57 -25.39 25.81
C GLY A 547 22.65 -26.10 25.00
N GLN A 548 22.90 -25.59 23.80
CA GLN A 548 23.97 -26.02 22.90
C GLN A 548 24.79 -24.83 22.42
N LEU A 549 26.12 -24.98 22.43
CA LEU A 549 27.03 -24.07 21.74
C LEU A 549 27.44 -24.71 20.42
N VAL A 550 27.24 -24.02 19.31
CA VAL A 550 27.68 -24.45 17.97
C VAL A 550 28.95 -23.72 17.61
N LEU A 551 29.99 -24.48 17.27
CA LEU A 551 31.28 -23.92 16.85
C LEU A 551 31.13 -23.10 15.56
N GLY A 552 31.49 -21.83 15.66
CA GLY A 552 31.57 -20.92 14.52
C GLY A 552 32.99 -20.83 13.93
N LYS A 553 33.11 -20.22 12.75
CA LYS A 553 34.41 -19.85 12.15
C LYS A 553 35.26 -18.95 13.06
N ARG A 554 34.61 -18.26 14.00
CA ARG A 554 35.23 -17.50 15.08
C ARG A 554 34.64 -18.04 16.39
N PRO A 555 35.42 -18.04 17.49
CA PRO A 555 34.92 -18.46 18.79
C PRO A 555 33.78 -17.55 19.25
N LEU A 556 32.95 -18.04 20.18
CA LEU A 556 32.15 -17.17 21.01
C LEU A 556 33.10 -16.39 21.93
N LYS A 557 33.03 -15.06 21.93
CA LYS A 557 33.78 -14.23 22.88
C LYS A 557 32.90 -13.84 24.05
N VAL A 558 33.37 -14.03 25.28
CA VAL A 558 32.66 -13.65 26.51
C VAL A 558 33.57 -12.82 27.40
N THR A 559 33.09 -11.67 27.86
CA THR A 559 33.88 -10.76 28.71
C THR A 559 33.53 -10.85 30.21
N GLY A 560 32.37 -11.40 30.55
CA GLY A 560 31.95 -11.69 31.93
C GLY A 560 32.20 -13.15 32.30
N ALA A 561 31.64 -13.62 33.42
CA ALA A 561 31.80 -14.98 33.90
C ALA A 561 31.20 -16.01 32.93
N VAL A 562 31.82 -17.19 32.83
CA VAL A 562 31.37 -18.31 32.00
C VAL A 562 30.97 -19.51 32.85
N ARG A 563 29.74 -20.00 32.66
CA ARG A 563 29.25 -21.26 33.22
C ARG A 563 28.71 -22.17 32.12
N LEU A 564 29.25 -23.38 32.02
CA LEU A 564 28.93 -24.33 30.95
C LEU A 564 28.20 -25.57 31.48
N ALA A 565 27.23 -26.02 30.71
CA ALA A 565 26.52 -27.29 30.80
C ALA A 565 26.04 -27.65 29.38
N GLY A 566 25.23 -28.70 29.23
CA GLY A 566 24.59 -29.00 27.94
C GLY A 566 25.58 -29.33 26.82
N ASP A 567 25.15 -29.19 25.58
CA ASP A 567 25.86 -29.76 24.43
C ASP A 567 26.86 -28.79 23.77
N LEU A 568 27.82 -29.36 23.07
CA LEU A 568 28.77 -28.66 22.19
C LEU A 568 28.74 -29.32 20.81
N ASP A 569 28.39 -28.56 19.78
CA ASP A 569 28.42 -29.01 18.39
C ASP A 569 29.70 -28.52 17.69
N LEU A 570 30.49 -29.48 17.22
CA LEU A 570 31.79 -29.29 16.56
C LEU A 570 31.77 -29.71 15.09
N ALA A 571 30.59 -29.95 14.49
CA ALA A 571 30.48 -30.47 13.12
C ALA A 571 31.23 -29.60 12.09
N SER A 572 31.30 -28.29 12.30
CA SER A 572 32.02 -27.35 11.43
C SER A 572 33.55 -27.52 11.46
N ALA A 573 34.12 -28.05 12.55
CA ALA A 573 35.55 -28.35 12.63
C ALA A 573 35.90 -29.72 12.03
N ALA A 574 34.96 -30.66 12.00
CA ALA A 574 35.19 -32.01 11.45
C ALA A 574 35.37 -32.02 9.91
N THR A 575 35.03 -30.92 9.23
CA THR A 575 35.12 -30.77 7.76
C THR A 575 36.24 -29.82 7.32
N GLY A 576 36.94 -29.20 8.27
CA GLY A 576 38.05 -28.26 8.00
C GLY A 576 39.43 -28.93 8.09
N PRO A 577 40.50 -28.26 7.65
CA PRO A 577 41.86 -28.74 7.87
C PRO A 577 42.15 -28.87 9.36
N ALA A 578 42.88 -29.91 9.75
CA ALA A 578 43.25 -30.16 11.14
C ALA A 578 44.06 -28.98 11.69
N ALA A 579 43.51 -28.26 12.67
CA ALA A 579 44.22 -27.21 13.38
C ALA A 579 44.95 -27.82 14.58
N ARG A 580 46.13 -27.29 14.93
CA ARG A 580 46.85 -27.69 16.15
C ARG A 580 46.04 -27.35 17.41
N GLU A 581 45.31 -26.24 17.36
CA GLU A 581 44.42 -25.77 18.41
C GLU A 581 43.15 -25.16 17.81
N ILE A 582 42.01 -25.40 18.44
CA ILE A 582 40.72 -24.79 18.10
C ILE A 582 40.18 -24.10 19.35
N THR A 583 40.08 -22.77 19.32
CA THR A 583 39.39 -22.00 20.37
C THR A 583 37.88 -22.12 20.15
N VAL A 584 37.19 -22.76 21.09
CA VAL A 584 35.73 -22.91 21.09
C VAL A 584 35.08 -21.66 21.65
N LEU A 585 35.61 -21.19 22.79
CA LEU A 585 35.14 -20.02 23.52
C LEU A 585 36.35 -19.23 24.00
N SER A 586 36.37 -17.93 23.69
CA SER A 586 37.35 -16.98 24.23
C SER A 586 36.76 -16.25 25.43
N HIS A 587 37.32 -16.45 26.62
CA HIS A 587 36.85 -15.92 27.88
C HIS A 587 37.79 -14.85 28.42
N THR A 588 37.58 -13.59 28.04
CA THR A 588 38.47 -12.50 28.48
C THR A 588 38.09 -11.91 29.85
N GLY A 589 37.31 -12.64 30.66
CA GLY A 589 36.91 -12.21 31.99
C GLY A 589 37.93 -12.63 33.04
N ARG A 590 37.86 -12.09 34.26
CA ARG A 590 38.80 -12.45 35.34
C ARG A 590 38.43 -13.74 36.06
N ALA A 591 37.17 -14.15 35.97
CA ALA A 591 36.69 -15.38 36.57
C ALA A 591 37.19 -16.60 35.78
N ARG A 592 37.24 -17.75 36.44
CA ARG A 592 37.52 -19.02 35.76
C ARG A 592 36.27 -19.49 35.03
N THR A 593 36.42 -20.14 33.88
CA THR A 593 35.34 -20.94 33.29
C THR A 593 34.93 -22.03 34.28
N THR A 594 33.64 -22.13 34.55
CA THR A 594 33.05 -23.12 35.47
C THR A 594 32.11 -24.06 34.73
N GLY A 595 31.94 -25.28 35.27
CA GLY A 595 31.17 -26.33 34.61
C GLY A 595 31.90 -26.92 33.40
N ALA A 596 31.20 -27.73 32.62
CA ALA A 596 31.72 -28.42 31.44
C ALA A 596 30.56 -28.78 30.49
N PHE A 597 30.85 -28.90 29.20
CA PHE A 597 29.90 -29.49 28.27
C PHE A 597 29.63 -30.96 28.63
N LYS A 598 28.44 -31.45 28.31
CA LYS A 598 27.95 -32.79 28.59
C LYS A 598 28.92 -33.83 28.03
N GLY A 599 29.40 -34.72 28.89
CA GLY A 599 30.36 -35.77 28.52
C GLY A 599 31.80 -35.32 28.27
N LEU A 600 32.09 -34.01 28.35
CA LEU A 600 33.39 -33.44 28.02
C LEU A 600 34.05 -32.80 29.24
N LYS A 601 34.41 -33.59 30.26
CA LYS A 601 35.20 -33.09 31.40
C LYS A 601 36.58 -32.58 30.96
N GLU A 602 37.27 -31.82 31.82
CA GLU A 602 38.65 -31.37 31.57
C GLU A 602 39.54 -32.54 31.09
N GLY A 603 40.24 -32.36 29.97
CA GLY A 603 41.13 -33.36 29.37
C GLY A 603 40.43 -34.47 28.56
N ALA A 604 39.10 -34.46 28.45
CA ALA A 604 38.35 -35.42 27.66
C ALA A 604 38.80 -35.41 26.19
N ARG A 605 38.83 -36.59 25.58
CA ARG A 605 39.22 -36.77 24.18
C ARG A 605 38.03 -36.49 23.28
N VAL A 606 38.26 -35.71 22.22
CA VAL A 606 37.27 -35.40 21.18
C VAL A 606 37.89 -35.77 19.85
N LYS A 607 37.29 -36.72 19.12
CA LYS A 607 37.75 -37.08 17.78
C LYS A 607 37.03 -36.21 16.74
N LEU A 608 37.80 -35.46 15.95
CA LEU A 608 37.30 -34.67 14.83
C LEU A 608 38.04 -35.13 13.57
N ALA A 609 37.31 -35.70 12.61
CA ALA A 609 37.91 -36.46 11.51
C ALA A 609 38.96 -37.46 12.04
N ASP A 610 40.19 -37.41 11.51
CA ASP A 610 41.28 -38.31 11.93
C ASP A 610 42.11 -37.77 13.10
N THR A 611 41.81 -36.56 13.60
CA THR A 611 42.58 -35.94 14.68
C THR A 611 41.89 -36.12 16.03
N THR A 612 42.63 -36.62 17.02
CA THR A 612 42.17 -36.69 18.42
C THR A 612 42.60 -35.44 19.16
N TYR A 613 41.63 -34.65 19.61
CA TYR A 613 41.82 -33.46 20.43
C TYR A 613 41.61 -33.76 21.91
N ARG A 614 42.17 -32.93 22.79
CA ARG A 614 41.82 -32.84 24.19
C ARG A 614 41.20 -31.48 24.48
N ILE A 615 40.06 -31.48 25.17
CA ILE A 615 39.42 -30.24 25.62
C ILE A 615 40.07 -29.73 26.91
N SER A 616 40.31 -28.43 26.99
CA SER A 616 40.67 -27.74 28.24
C SER A 616 39.77 -26.53 28.43
N TYR A 617 39.29 -26.32 29.66
CA TYR A 617 38.53 -25.16 30.13
C TYR A 617 39.43 -24.10 30.79
N ARG A 618 40.75 -24.26 30.63
CA ARG A 618 41.80 -23.40 31.19
C ARG A 618 42.85 -23.04 30.13
N GLY A 619 42.45 -23.09 28.85
CA GLY A 619 43.33 -22.83 27.73
C GLY A 619 43.60 -21.33 27.53
N GLY A 620 44.38 -21.01 26.49
CA GLY A 620 44.64 -19.63 26.09
C GLY A 620 45.29 -18.80 27.20
N ASP A 621 44.61 -17.75 27.64
CA ASP A 621 45.01 -16.85 28.73
C ASP A 621 44.68 -17.39 30.15
N GLY A 622 44.22 -18.64 30.25
CA GLY A 622 44.04 -19.39 31.51
C GLY A 622 42.60 -19.75 31.85
N ASN A 623 41.64 -19.30 31.04
CA ASN A 623 40.20 -19.56 31.20
C ASN A 623 39.45 -19.75 29.88
N ASP A 624 40.12 -19.74 28.72
CA ASP A 624 39.52 -20.10 27.44
C ASP A 624 39.11 -21.58 27.40
N VAL A 625 38.16 -21.91 26.52
CA VAL A 625 37.85 -23.29 26.15
C VAL A 625 38.49 -23.63 24.81
N VAL A 626 39.47 -24.53 24.84
CA VAL A 626 40.27 -24.91 23.68
C VAL A 626 40.27 -26.42 23.46
N LEU A 627 40.42 -26.83 22.20
CA LEU A 627 40.72 -28.20 21.79
C LEU A 627 42.14 -28.24 21.23
N THR A 628 43.04 -28.98 21.86
CA THR A 628 44.44 -29.13 21.40
C THR A 628 44.66 -30.52 20.82
N ALA A 629 45.25 -30.61 19.63
CA ALA A 629 45.54 -31.88 18.98
C ALA A 629 46.52 -32.70 19.82
N SER A 630 46.19 -33.97 20.07
CA SER A 630 47.13 -34.91 20.70
C SER A 630 48.16 -35.30 19.66
N THR A 631 49.40 -34.83 19.79
CA THR A 631 50.51 -35.38 19.00
C THR A 631 50.71 -36.82 19.44
N ALA A 632 50.53 -37.77 18.51
CA ALA A 632 51.01 -39.12 18.70
C ALA A 632 52.54 -39.05 18.77
N THR A 633 53.11 -39.17 19.96
CA THR A 633 54.50 -39.63 20.07
C THR A 633 54.47 -41.10 19.67
N SER A 634 54.73 -41.41 18.40
CA SER A 634 55.09 -42.76 18.01
C SER A 634 56.47 -43.04 18.60
N PRO A 635 56.64 -43.98 19.55
CA PRO A 635 57.99 -44.45 19.86
C PRO A 635 58.55 -45.13 18.61
N SER A 636 59.76 -44.76 18.20
CA SER A 636 60.53 -45.52 17.21
C SER A 636 60.65 -46.98 17.66
N PRO A 637 60.57 -47.96 16.75
CA PRO A 637 60.73 -49.35 17.13
C PRO A 637 62.22 -49.63 17.41
N SER A 638 62.60 -49.72 18.68
CA SER A 638 63.83 -50.41 19.05
C SER A 638 63.58 -51.91 19.08
N VAL A 639 64.38 -52.62 18.29
CA VAL A 639 64.36 -54.07 18.12
C VAL A 639 64.86 -54.77 19.40
N ALA A 640 63.95 -55.53 20.04
CA ALA A 640 64.03 -56.85 20.73
C ALA A 640 65.24 -57.24 21.64
N PRO A 641 65.14 -58.24 22.57
CA PRO A 641 64.08 -59.28 22.65
C PRO A 641 63.49 -59.62 24.05
N ARG A 642 62.27 -60.20 23.97
CA ARG A 642 61.54 -61.12 24.87
C ARG A 642 61.99 -61.31 26.32
N THR A 643 61.01 -61.12 27.22
CA THR A 643 60.54 -62.15 28.17
C THR A 643 59.07 -61.88 28.55
N ALA A 644 58.30 -62.95 28.70
CA ALA A 644 56.85 -62.97 28.88
C ALA A 644 56.42 -62.87 30.35
N ALA A 645 55.22 -62.29 30.58
CA ALA A 645 54.13 -62.77 31.45
C ALA A 645 53.38 -61.61 32.13
N GLY A 646 52.04 -61.67 32.12
CA GLY A 646 51.16 -60.86 32.98
C GLY A 646 50.02 -60.17 32.25
N ALA A 647 48.92 -60.88 32.03
CA ALA A 647 47.67 -60.33 31.51
C ALA A 647 46.76 -59.83 32.64
N ALA A 648 46.19 -58.63 32.46
CA ALA A 648 44.93 -58.18 33.09
C ALA A 648 44.27 -57.11 32.18
N PRO A 649 42.94 -57.11 31.99
CA PRO A 649 42.31 -56.42 30.88
C PRO A 649 42.01 -54.94 31.17
N ALA A 650 42.12 -54.12 30.12
CA ALA A 650 41.62 -52.75 30.10
C ALA A 650 40.27 -52.71 29.36
N ASP A 651 39.23 -52.29 30.07
CA ASP A 651 37.90 -52.06 29.50
C ASP A 651 37.94 -50.93 28.46
N THR A 652 37.68 -51.31 27.22
CA THR A 652 37.51 -50.38 26.09
C THR A 652 36.02 -50.34 25.79
N ARG A 653 35.34 -49.22 26.04
CA ARG A 653 33.97 -49.00 25.54
C ARG A 653 34.00 -48.13 24.30
N THR A 654 33.95 -48.80 23.15
CA THR A 654 33.42 -48.31 21.88
C THR A 654 31.94 -47.95 22.06
N ALA A 655 31.57 -46.71 21.75
CA ALA A 655 30.18 -46.36 21.47
C ALA A 655 29.98 -46.44 19.95
N SER A 656 29.53 -47.60 19.49
CA SER A 656 28.92 -47.77 18.18
C SER A 656 27.46 -47.31 18.22
N ALA A 657 27.04 -46.77 17.09
CA ALA A 657 25.73 -46.26 16.77
C ALA A 657 24.58 -47.19 17.15
N GLU A 658 23.54 -46.62 17.75
CA GLU A 658 22.17 -47.00 17.44
C GLU A 658 21.41 -45.76 16.99
N SER A 659 20.91 -45.89 15.77
CA SER A 659 19.99 -45.01 15.08
C SER A 659 18.60 -45.13 15.68
N GLU A 660 18.02 -44.01 16.11
CA GLU A 660 16.62 -43.75 15.82
C GLU A 660 16.54 -42.43 15.06
N ALA A 661 16.19 -42.60 13.78
CA ALA A 661 15.94 -41.53 12.85
C ALA A 661 14.64 -40.80 13.21
N PHE A 662 14.66 -39.47 13.23
CA PHE A 662 13.66 -38.66 12.54
C PHE A 662 14.22 -37.25 12.23
N GLY A 663 14.67 -37.09 10.98
CA GLY A 663 14.40 -35.91 10.15
C GLY A 663 15.38 -34.73 10.17
N TRP A 664 16.52 -34.87 9.50
CA TRP A 664 17.29 -33.73 8.96
C TRP A 664 17.01 -33.59 7.44
N TRP A 665 16.48 -32.44 7.00
CA TRP A 665 17.04 -31.47 6.02
C TRP A 665 16.38 -31.49 4.62
N PRO A 666 16.63 -30.52 3.68
CA PRO A 666 17.60 -29.41 3.69
C PRO A 666 17.15 -28.03 3.14
N TYR A 667 18.02 -27.03 3.37
CA TYR A 667 18.29 -25.96 2.42
C TYR A 667 19.37 -26.43 1.44
N ALA A 668 19.06 -26.43 0.14
CA ALA A 668 20.00 -26.26 -0.98
C ALA A 668 19.23 -25.51 -2.08
N LEU A 669 19.52 -24.23 -2.33
CA LEU A 669 20.39 -23.76 -3.41
C LEU A 669 20.14 -24.48 -4.76
N GLY A 670 19.36 -23.83 -5.62
CA GLY A 670 19.42 -24.01 -7.06
C GLY A 670 20.26 -22.90 -7.68
N LEU A 671 21.48 -23.23 -8.10
CA LEU A 671 22.24 -22.50 -9.11
C LEU A 671 22.32 -23.44 -10.32
N GLY A 672 21.86 -22.95 -11.47
CA GLY A 672 21.96 -23.66 -12.74
C GLY A 672 20.96 -23.14 -13.76
N LEU A 673 21.31 -22.07 -14.46
CA LEU A 673 21.17 -21.95 -15.92
C LEU A 673 21.95 -20.72 -16.39
N LEU A 674 23.18 -21.00 -16.86
CA LEU A 674 23.96 -20.19 -17.77
C LEU A 674 23.35 -20.36 -19.18
N GLY A 675 23.02 -19.25 -19.84
CA GLY A 675 22.65 -19.25 -21.25
C GLY A 675 21.97 -17.94 -21.64
N GLY A 676 22.70 -17.04 -22.31
CA GLY A 676 22.12 -15.85 -22.96
C GLY A 676 22.86 -14.55 -22.72
N LEU A 677 24.13 -14.48 -23.12
CA LEU A 677 24.82 -13.22 -23.39
C LEU A 677 24.30 -12.65 -24.72
N MET A 678 23.67 -11.47 -24.69
CA MET A 678 23.53 -10.59 -25.85
C MET A 678 23.64 -9.15 -25.34
N VAL A 679 24.81 -8.56 -25.58
CA VAL A 679 25.07 -7.12 -25.49
C VAL A 679 25.02 -6.60 -26.92
N PRO A 680 24.25 -5.56 -27.25
CA PRO A 680 24.60 -4.71 -28.37
C PRO A 680 25.54 -3.61 -27.87
N ALA A 681 26.76 -3.68 -28.35
CA ALA A 681 27.64 -2.54 -28.40
C ALA A 681 27.09 -1.54 -29.42
N THR A 682 26.99 -0.27 -29.03
CA THR A 682 27.04 0.84 -30.00
C THR A 682 28.19 1.75 -29.63
N ARG A 683 29.20 1.74 -30.50
CA ARG A 683 30.29 2.72 -30.61
C ARG A 683 29.97 3.60 -31.81
N GLY A 684 30.34 4.88 -31.71
CA GLY A 684 30.32 5.88 -32.79
C GLY A 684 29.39 7.04 -32.45
N ASP A 685 29.77 8.31 -32.49
CA ASP A 685 31.04 8.90 -32.91
C ASP A 685 31.08 10.34 -32.38
N GLY A 686 32.28 10.87 -32.18
CA GLY A 686 32.47 12.19 -31.57
C GLY A 686 32.13 13.36 -32.48
N ARG A 687 31.81 14.52 -31.88
CA ARG A 687 32.30 15.82 -32.38
C ARG A 687 32.19 16.95 -31.34
N ARG A 688 33.35 17.61 -31.20
CA ARG A 688 33.72 18.87 -30.53
C ARG A 688 32.71 20.03 -30.64
N ARG A 689 32.61 20.86 -29.58
CA ARG A 689 32.80 22.34 -29.50
C ARG A 689 32.34 22.80 -28.08
N ARG A 690 33.20 23.28 -27.17
CA ARG A 690 33.88 24.59 -27.01
C ARG A 690 32.95 25.77 -26.65
N GLY A 691 33.14 26.31 -25.43
CA GLY A 691 32.71 27.65 -24.95
C GLY A 691 31.26 27.72 -24.44
N GLY A 692 30.87 28.38 -23.36
CA GLY A 692 31.54 29.25 -22.40
C GLY A 692 30.47 30.08 -21.65
N ARG A 693 30.75 30.40 -20.38
CA ARG A 693 30.35 31.62 -19.62
C ARG A 693 28.88 31.94 -19.28
N HIS A 694 28.69 32.12 -17.96
CA HIS A 694 28.00 33.17 -17.21
C HIS A 694 26.47 33.40 -17.33
N ALA A 695 25.83 33.21 -16.17
CA ALA A 695 24.91 34.10 -15.45
C ALA A 695 23.84 34.91 -16.21
N ALA A 696 22.58 34.62 -15.88
CA ALA A 696 21.61 35.56 -15.33
C ALA A 696 20.58 34.77 -14.49
#